data_AF-D6PCB0-F1
#
_entry.id   AF-D6PCB0-F1
#
_cell.length_a   1.000
_cell.length_b   1.000
_cell.length_c   1.000
_cell.angle_alpha   90.00
_cell.angle_beta   90.00
_cell.angle_gamma   90.00
#
_symmetry.space_group_name_H-M   'P 1'
#
loop_
_entity.id
_entity.type
_entity.pdbx_description
1 polymer ?
#
loop_
_entity_poly.entity_id
_entity_poly.type
_entity_poly.pdbx_seq_one_letter_code
_entity_poly.pdbx_strand_id
1 'polypeptide(L)'
;MSAKQLKFGDIYRPDFKVLLLVTILMTSTLINVPAQHSSSWDSQEPIQWNNNIDFSPQANQSHINTTVSSMIEVPANHTLTSGQVDVSPIWQKADSDGTVFDTSDIFWNGSYQQTTQSSRDGQLRLERNSSIGDITDFETTTVVPSEGWSSNGKDSNTWTIISPTPNAIISQSGMSLPDEGYNGSAFLSTSDSGDLNSSMHSCLRSPSLDMPRMINNFSISFDHWLALDSTDAAWVELLDVNGNWIALTPINGVIQSSSLQYAPSVVWTGESNSWSRVEIMLDSHVSSTQDSLNLQLCYETSNLPVPRGGWFVDQLSIFNEGEQRGAFFHGNLTGDYLPNSNSKYIIPMNFSSIPTVDEIEISMSWDVQGYLYDYLTVEYSIDNGSSWNFISGNYGIPGTGIWHNGIINYGESNGWVPIFMNLNYNFSNSSALNNTLVRISVITDSSVNFGGKVSSEWEGFAIDNIILHSGRNGPNPSSVLHSDFSTMPNLSLGSQDGWLMSYGTTQSQWQWTDTLGVDSMEVTNFSFDKGNILPAGWSLISIDQKQWQVGTIPNGTTYGPSMWPSGQQGAGTYLGGPYRNEMLTHLYSPEYFLPVGASSRLSFKSWVCTEANWDGGAVSISTDGGLNWWYIPPAIGTFHDQISTINSNSPFYGEGILDGSTIPGGCQNAARPFDDKVFETTNLSGENIRFRYSFFSDQLLEFDGWYIDDAGIEIDIFELQGTWTSPIVSPNPMFGWGHLDGFVQQPDNTSIRFDILDINNNTIAGYTNQSLPIDIQLDPEIYPNLRIRANLTTSNELVSPSIEFLSIGFSTYFDAYHYKNMANDSRYSGSYSHLSLNGDNIFANQVSYLRIQTTSFCPQIGTQMSSVGDNISLYSSQFGLDSTYFDTEISNFRVLNFSNNQQISSSLTDSVQLTLLTGQKFTKFAYHPICAKSPISPEVTLGNQNQSIFSWPVTNSGKEFGITTEFSSITSNGITNYSNVNGAVELELLDGQQVQVDYKMLLSVNGYQVTGNQNNHLPTSFLINLVSQSSISSLSHSTTNDVIIASTNELSVVHSRVVSPEVCPNFTFPNGLISDDYGIASCTINLSVSGNMTARFQIFNHYLLFKSSIRDRAFNVE
;
A
#
# COMPACT_ATOMS: atom_id res chain seq x y z
N MET A 1 -28.01 -40.70 38.88
CA MET A 1 -29.34 -41.34 38.71
C MET A 1 -29.78 -41.13 37.27
N SER A 2 -30.03 -42.24 36.56
CA SER A 2 -30.88 -42.43 35.37
C SER A 2 -30.85 -41.43 34.19
N ALA A 3 -30.52 -42.01 33.03
CA ALA A 3 -30.60 -41.54 31.65
C ALA A 3 -31.97 -41.04 31.15
N LYS A 4 -31.95 -40.31 30.01
CA LYS A 4 -32.64 -40.74 28.76
C LYS A 4 -32.19 -39.96 27.50
N GLN A 5 -32.16 -40.70 26.39
CA GLN A 5 -31.76 -40.41 25.00
C GLN A 5 -32.71 -39.47 24.23
N LEU A 6 -32.25 -38.95 23.07
CA LEU A 6 -32.96 -38.84 21.76
C LEU A 6 -31.91 -38.42 20.69
N LYS A 7 -31.44 -39.31 19.80
CA LYS A 7 -31.90 -39.72 18.44
C LYS A 7 -31.23 -38.95 17.28
N PHE A 8 -30.56 -39.72 16.41
CA PHE A 8 -29.95 -39.37 15.12
C PHE A 8 -30.89 -39.68 13.93
N GLY A 9 -30.67 -38.99 12.80
CA GLY A 9 -31.20 -39.22 11.43
C GLY A 9 -31.69 -37.89 10.82
N ASP A 10 -31.34 -37.43 9.61
CA ASP A 10 -30.74 -38.05 8.42
C ASP A 10 -30.07 -37.01 7.49
N ILE A 11 -28.96 -37.44 6.86
CA ILE A 11 -28.53 -37.28 5.46
C ILE A 11 -28.47 -35.86 4.82
N TYR A 12 -27.24 -35.37 4.61
CA TYR A 12 -26.88 -34.54 3.43
C TYR A 12 -25.71 -35.20 2.69
N ARG A 13 -25.88 -35.44 1.38
CA ARG A 13 -24.80 -35.81 0.46
C ARG A 13 -23.98 -34.55 0.12
N PRO A 14 -22.64 -34.58 0.16
CA PRO A 14 -21.84 -33.45 -0.29
C PRO A 14 -21.75 -33.37 -1.82
N ASP A 15 -21.67 -32.13 -2.30
CA ASP A 15 -21.56 -31.70 -3.69
C ASP A 15 -20.33 -32.31 -4.39
N PHE A 16 -20.49 -32.76 -5.64
CA PHE A 16 -19.47 -33.41 -6.45
C PHE A 16 -18.27 -32.46 -6.72
N LYS A 17 -18.46 -31.15 -6.63
CA LYS A 17 -17.40 -30.14 -6.70
C LYS A 17 -16.45 -30.18 -5.49
N VAL A 18 -16.94 -30.54 -4.30
CA VAL A 18 -16.11 -30.70 -3.09
C VAL A 18 -15.28 -31.99 -3.18
N LEU A 19 -15.84 -33.06 -3.77
CA LEU A 19 -15.07 -34.29 -3.99
C LEU A 19 -13.94 -34.07 -5.01
N LEU A 20 -14.17 -33.31 -6.08
CA LEU A 20 -13.13 -33.00 -7.07
C LEU A 20 -12.03 -32.10 -6.47
N LEU A 21 -12.38 -31.12 -5.62
CA LEU A 21 -11.41 -30.26 -4.94
C LEU A 21 -10.58 -31.05 -3.91
N VAL A 22 -11.21 -31.94 -3.13
CA VAL A 22 -10.51 -32.80 -2.16
C VAL A 22 -9.64 -33.84 -2.88
N THR A 23 -10.05 -34.34 -4.05
CA THR A 23 -9.23 -35.30 -4.82
C THR A 23 -8.05 -34.62 -5.51
N ILE A 24 -8.18 -33.35 -5.93
CA ILE A 24 -7.07 -32.54 -6.47
C ILE A 24 -6.09 -32.15 -5.35
N LEU A 25 -6.60 -31.81 -4.15
CA LEU A 25 -5.78 -31.55 -2.96
C LEU A 25 -5.06 -32.81 -2.42
N MET A 26 -5.63 -34.01 -2.63
CA MET A 26 -5.04 -35.28 -2.19
C MET A 26 -4.07 -35.91 -3.21
N THR A 27 -3.93 -35.33 -4.42
CA THR A 27 -3.06 -35.89 -5.48
C THR A 27 -1.93 -34.96 -5.93
N SER A 28 -1.85 -33.73 -5.40
CA SER A 28 -0.64 -32.92 -5.51
C SER A 28 0.45 -33.45 -4.57
N THR A 29 1.57 -33.81 -5.17
CA THR A 29 2.76 -34.40 -4.56
C THR A 29 3.17 -33.80 -3.22
N LEU A 30 3.18 -34.65 -2.20
CA LEU A 30 3.75 -34.45 -0.87
C LEU A 30 5.22 -34.00 -0.97
N ILE A 31 5.48 -32.71 -0.78
CA ILE A 31 6.72 -32.25 -0.16
C ILE A 31 6.43 -32.30 1.34
N ASN A 32 7.10 -33.20 2.05
CA ASN A 32 7.04 -33.28 3.50
C ASN A 32 7.59 -31.98 4.10
N VAL A 33 6.69 -31.11 4.57
CA VAL A 33 7.03 -30.07 5.54
C VAL A 33 6.67 -30.61 6.92
N PRO A 34 7.64 -31.06 7.73
CA PRO A 34 7.36 -31.25 9.15
C PRO A 34 7.19 -29.86 9.77
N ALA A 35 5.97 -29.53 10.14
CA ALA A 35 5.71 -28.48 11.12
C ALA A 35 6.41 -28.87 12.42
N GLN A 36 7.46 -28.14 12.79
CA GLN A 36 8.08 -28.30 14.11
C GLN A 36 8.00 -26.96 14.84
N HIS A 37 7.22 -27.00 15.92
CA HIS A 37 7.14 -25.99 16.96
C HIS A 37 8.54 -25.52 17.36
N SER A 38 8.71 -24.20 17.38
CA SER A 38 9.83 -23.49 17.99
C SER A 38 9.88 -23.77 19.50
N SER A 39 10.66 -24.76 19.90
CA SER A 39 11.23 -24.80 21.24
C SER A 39 12.58 -24.08 21.20
N SER A 40 12.67 -23.01 22.00
CA SER A 40 13.94 -22.36 22.39
C SER A 40 14.95 -23.43 22.80
N TRP A 41 16.06 -23.55 22.06
CA TRP A 41 17.11 -24.48 22.42
C TRP A 41 18.01 -23.84 23.46
N ASP A 42 17.98 -24.47 24.63
CA ASP A 42 18.82 -24.30 25.79
C ASP A 42 20.32 -24.40 25.46
N SER A 43 21.14 -23.91 26.39
CA SER A 43 22.60 -23.83 26.33
C SER A 43 23.27 -25.09 25.74
N GLN A 44 23.99 -24.94 24.63
CA GLN A 44 24.56 -26.07 23.90
C GLN A 44 25.92 -26.52 24.46
N GLU A 45 25.90 -27.66 25.15
CA GLU A 45 27.06 -28.56 25.19
C GLU A 45 27.39 -29.08 23.76
N PRO A 46 28.66 -29.45 23.48
CA PRO A 46 29.02 -30.03 22.19
C PRO A 46 28.13 -31.24 21.82
N ILE A 47 27.52 -31.19 20.64
CA ILE A 47 26.67 -32.28 20.11
C ILE A 47 27.54 -33.54 19.90
N GLN A 48 27.29 -34.59 20.67
CA GLN A 48 27.86 -35.92 20.41
C GLN A 48 26.97 -36.69 19.42
N TRP A 49 27.49 -37.01 18.23
CA TRP A 49 26.77 -37.71 17.17
C TRP A 49 26.80 -39.24 17.35
N ASN A 50 26.04 -39.77 18.31
CA ASN A 50 25.94 -41.21 18.59
C ASN A 50 24.63 -41.85 18.08
N ASN A 51 24.18 -41.54 16.86
CA ASN A 51 23.04 -42.22 16.26
C ASN A 51 23.51 -43.50 15.54
N ASN A 52 23.13 -44.67 16.04
CA ASN A 52 23.41 -45.94 15.37
C ASN A 52 22.73 -45.96 13.99
N ILE A 53 23.53 -46.09 12.92
CA ILE A 53 23.02 -46.36 11.57
C ILE A 53 23.23 -47.86 11.31
N ASP A 54 22.13 -48.61 11.26
CA ASP A 54 22.16 -50.03 10.93
C ASP A 54 22.51 -50.23 9.45
N PHE A 55 23.63 -50.88 9.17
CA PHE A 55 24.00 -51.27 7.81
C PHE A 55 23.28 -52.55 7.39
N SER A 56 22.42 -52.47 6.36
CA SER A 56 21.81 -53.63 5.70
C SER A 56 22.25 -53.71 4.23
N PRO A 57 23.29 -54.51 3.88
CA PRO A 57 23.74 -54.64 2.49
C PRO A 57 22.65 -55.25 1.60
N GLN A 58 22.54 -54.76 0.36
CA GLN A 58 21.77 -55.48 -0.67
C GLN A 58 22.52 -56.77 -1.07
N ALA A 59 21.78 -57.76 -1.59
CA ALA A 59 22.39 -59.04 -2.02
C ALA A 59 23.55 -58.80 -3.01
N ASN A 60 24.74 -59.33 -2.69
CA ASN A 60 26.01 -59.21 -3.43
C ASN A 60 26.80 -57.89 -3.30
N GLN A 61 26.41 -56.96 -2.42
CA GLN A 61 27.22 -55.76 -2.16
C GLN A 61 28.42 -56.07 -1.25
N SER A 62 29.65 -55.92 -1.75
CA SER A 62 30.89 -56.27 -1.04
C SER A 62 31.67 -55.08 -0.45
N HIS A 63 31.17 -53.84 -0.63
CA HIS A 63 31.79 -52.62 -0.11
C HIS A 63 30.74 -51.52 0.15
N ILE A 64 31.09 -50.56 1.00
CA ILE A 64 30.28 -49.37 1.33
C ILE A 64 31.12 -48.14 1.01
N ASN A 65 30.55 -47.18 0.30
CA ASN A 65 31.08 -45.83 0.18
C ASN A 65 30.00 -44.88 0.68
N THR A 66 30.15 -44.35 1.89
CA THR A 66 29.16 -43.50 2.55
C THR A 66 29.84 -42.36 3.27
N THR A 67 29.19 -41.19 3.30
CA THR A 67 29.60 -40.03 4.10
C THR A 67 28.58 -39.86 5.21
N VAL A 68 28.95 -40.22 6.43
CA VAL A 68 28.06 -40.15 7.60
C VAL A 68 28.75 -39.42 8.73
N SER A 69 27.97 -38.69 9.53
CA SER A 69 28.44 -37.99 10.74
C SER A 69 28.36 -38.86 12.00
N SER A 70 28.07 -40.16 11.88
CA SER A 70 27.74 -41.03 13.02
C SER A 70 28.29 -42.45 12.92
N MET A 71 27.96 -43.30 13.91
CA MET A 71 28.49 -44.67 14.06
C MET A 71 27.95 -45.61 12.99
N ILE A 72 28.85 -46.34 12.32
CA ILE A 72 28.51 -47.44 11.41
C ILE A 72 28.63 -48.76 12.19
N GLU A 73 27.50 -49.43 12.41
CA GLU A 73 27.48 -50.76 13.03
C GLU A 73 27.42 -51.85 11.95
N VAL A 74 28.39 -52.77 11.96
CA VAL A 74 28.42 -53.91 11.04
C VAL A 74 27.71 -55.10 11.70
N PRO A 75 26.73 -55.74 11.04
CA PRO A 75 26.04 -56.89 11.61
C PRO A 75 27.00 -58.03 11.97
N ALA A 76 26.79 -58.68 13.11
CA ALA A 76 27.67 -59.71 13.69
C ALA A 76 28.07 -60.90 12.78
N ASN A 77 27.42 -61.06 11.62
CA ASN A 77 27.69 -62.12 10.63
C ASN A 77 28.56 -61.66 9.44
N HIS A 78 29.16 -60.46 9.48
CA HIS A 78 30.01 -59.93 8.42
C HIS A 78 31.39 -59.52 8.96
N THR A 79 32.43 -59.64 8.12
CA THR A 79 33.82 -59.29 8.47
C THR A 79 34.33 -58.16 7.57
N LEU A 80 34.98 -57.14 8.15
CA LEU A 80 35.58 -56.01 7.43
C LEU A 80 37.05 -56.31 7.10
N THR A 81 37.32 -56.68 5.84
CA THR A 81 38.68 -57.06 5.41
C THR A 81 39.60 -55.88 5.08
N SER A 82 39.05 -54.69 4.83
CA SER A 82 39.78 -53.43 4.67
C SER A 82 38.81 -52.25 4.77
N GLY A 83 39.32 -51.05 5.06
CA GLY A 83 38.52 -49.83 5.07
C GLY A 83 39.39 -48.59 4.84
N GLN A 84 38.78 -47.54 4.31
CA GLN A 84 39.36 -46.20 4.21
C GLN A 84 38.41 -45.24 4.91
N VAL A 85 38.93 -44.42 5.81
CA VAL A 85 38.17 -43.37 6.50
C VAL A 85 38.67 -42.03 6.03
N ASP A 86 37.73 -41.16 5.66
CA ASP A 86 37.97 -39.81 5.19
C ASP A 86 37.34 -38.84 6.19
N VAL A 87 38.15 -38.19 7.03
CA VAL A 87 37.66 -37.26 8.07
C VAL A 87 37.61 -35.84 7.51
N SER A 88 36.52 -35.11 7.78
CA SER A 88 36.37 -33.68 7.44
C SER A 88 35.62 -32.95 8.55
N PRO A 89 35.93 -31.66 8.82
CA PRO A 89 35.25 -30.89 9.84
C PRO A 89 33.78 -30.61 9.44
N ILE A 90 32.86 -30.86 10.37
CA ILE A 90 31.45 -30.47 10.24
C ILE A 90 31.25 -29.18 11.02
N TRP A 91 30.81 -28.14 10.33
CA TRP A 91 30.65 -26.80 10.88
C TRP A 91 29.28 -26.64 11.50
N GLN A 92 29.23 -26.04 12.69
CA GLN A 92 27.98 -25.77 13.38
C GLN A 92 27.69 -24.28 13.33
N LYS A 93 26.40 -23.92 13.29
CA LYS A 93 25.97 -22.53 13.45
C LYS A 93 26.57 -21.97 14.75
N ALA A 94 27.19 -20.79 14.65
CA ALA A 94 27.64 -20.01 15.79
C ALA A 94 26.55 -19.02 16.19
N ASP A 95 26.49 -18.67 17.48
CA ASP A 95 25.70 -17.53 17.93
C ASP A 95 26.39 -16.27 17.43
N SER A 96 25.84 -15.71 16.37
CA SER A 96 26.39 -14.56 15.66
C SER A 96 25.48 -13.35 15.73
N ASP A 97 24.58 -13.34 16.71
CA ASP A 97 23.63 -12.25 16.87
C ASP A 97 24.43 -11.00 17.22
N GLY A 98 24.44 -10.08 16.26
CA GLY A 98 24.96 -8.74 16.47
C GLY A 98 24.13 -8.00 17.51
N THR A 99 24.56 -6.81 17.91
CA THR A 99 23.65 -5.94 18.68
C THR A 99 22.70 -5.27 17.71
N VAL A 100 21.40 -5.43 17.94
CA VAL A 100 20.33 -4.82 17.14
C VAL A 100 19.70 -3.68 17.93
N PHE A 101 19.34 -2.61 17.23
CA PHE A 101 18.55 -1.48 17.72
C PHE A 101 17.30 -1.37 16.86
N ASP A 102 16.14 -1.61 17.46
CA ASP A 102 14.84 -1.60 16.79
C ASP A 102 13.71 -1.20 17.76
N THR A 103 12.47 -1.39 17.30
CA THR A 103 11.24 -1.00 17.99
C THR A 103 10.76 -1.97 19.05
N SER A 104 11.39 -3.15 19.21
CA SER A 104 11.01 -4.13 20.23
C SER A 104 11.35 -3.60 21.63
N ASP A 105 10.53 -3.94 22.65
CA ASP A 105 10.29 -3.27 23.95
C ASP A 105 11.51 -2.77 24.79
N ILE A 106 12.77 -2.92 24.35
CA ILE A 106 13.98 -2.43 25.05
C ILE A 106 15.11 -1.87 24.12
N PHE A 107 14.90 -1.64 22.81
CA PHE A 107 16.04 -1.54 21.86
C PHE A 107 16.37 -0.20 21.15
N TRP A 108 15.69 0.92 21.43
CA TRP A 108 16.27 2.28 21.21
C TRP A 108 16.85 2.88 22.50
N ASN A 109 17.28 2.05 23.46
CA ASN A 109 17.92 2.55 24.68
C ASN A 109 19.15 3.42 24.34
N GLY A 110 19.40 4.49 25.09
CA GLY A 110 20.49 5.40 24.79
C GLY A 110 20.29 6.79 25.37
N SER A 111 21.17 7.71 24.98
CA SER A 111 21.04 9.13 25.30
C SER A 111 20.47 9.86 24.08
N TYR A 112 19.38 10.58 24.31
CA TYR A 112 18.70 11.39 23.31
C TYR A 112 19.04 12.87 23.50
N GLN A 113 19.26 13.58 22.41
CA GLN A 113 19.40 15.02 22.38
C GLN A 113 18.68 15.56 21.14
N GLN A 114 17.53 16.22 21.31
CA GLN A 114 16.68 16.69 20.19
C GLN A 114 16.33 15.58 19.19
N THR A 115 16.30 14.34 19.67
CA THR A 115 15.87 13.14 18.97
C THR A 115 14.92 12.40 19.89
N THR A 116 14.05 11.59 19.31
CA THR A 116 13.14 10.75 20.09
C THR A 116 12.83 9.48 19.34
N GLN A 117 12.49 8.43 20.09
CA GLN A 117 11.80 7.29 19.52
C GLN A 117 10.36 7.71 19.26
N SER A 118 9.94 7.66 18.00
CA SER A 118 8.57 7.90 17.59
C SER A 118 7.64 6.92 18.31
N SER A 119 6.69 7.44 19.08
CA SER A 119 5.67 6.60 19.74
C SER A 119 4.68 5.97 18.74
N ARG A 120 4.80 6.29 17.44
CA ARG A 120 3.84 5.89 16.38
C ARG A 120 4.28 4.64 15.64
N ASP A 121 5.49 4.67 15.09
CA ASP A 121 6.10 3.60 14.29
C ASP A 121 7.37 3.04 14.93
N GLY A 122 7.72 3.52 16.12
CA GLY A 122 8.88 3.07 16.89
C GLY A 122 10.23 3.52 16.34
N GLN A 123 10.27 4.24 15.21
CA GLN A 123 11.51 4.66 14.58
C GLN A 123 12.20 5.80 15.34
N LEU A 124 13.53 5.85 15.32
CA LEU A 124 14.30 6.98 15.85
C LEU A 124 14.28 8.15 14.86
N ARG A 125 13.91 9.35 15.29
CA ARG A 125 13.87 10.57 14.46
C ARG A 125 14.19 11.83 15.26
N LEU A 126 14.19 12.99 14.61
CA LEU A 126 14.29 14.28 15.32
C LEU A 126 13.08 14.46 16.25
N GLU A 127 13.30 15.13 17.38
CA GLU A 127 12.24 15.40 18.35
C GLU A 127 11.21 16.38 17.75
N ARG A 128 9.92 16.17 18.07
CA ARG A 128 8.87 17.10 17.69
C ARG A 128 9.00 18.36 18.56
N ASN A 129 9.16 19.51 17.92
CA ASN A 129 9.14 20.82 18.58
C ASN A 129 7.70 21.32 18.76
N SER A 130 6.91 21.34 17.67
CA SER A 130 5.52 21.79 17.66
C SER A 130 4.72 21.09 16.55
N SER A 131 3.52 21.57 16.26
CA SER A 131 2.76 21.15 15.08
C SER A 131 2.07 22.36 14.45
N ILE A 132 2.03 22.37 13.12
CA ILE A 132 1.18 23.29 12.36
C ILE A 132 -0.07 22.53 11.94
N GLY A 133 -1.23 23.12 12.15
CA GLY A 133 -2.49 22.51 11.74
C GLY A 133 -3.30 23.47 10.91
N ASP A 134 -3.96 22.95 9.90
CA ASP A 134 -5.05 23.63 9.21
C ASP A 134 -6.36 23.08 9.81
N ILE A 135 -6.73 23.70 10.94
CA ILE A 135 -7.84 23.30 11.80
C ILE A 135 -8.92 24.36 11.72
N THR A 136 -10.13 23.94 11.38
CA THR A 136 -11.30 24.81 11.30
C THR A 136 -12.10 24.78 12.60
N ASP A 137 -12.22 25.93 13.26
CA ASP A 137 -13.02 26.17 14.48
C ASP A 137 -14.46 26.63 14.19
N PHE A 138 -14.84 26.69 12.90
CA PHE A 138 -16.16 27.09 12.42
C PHE A 138 -16.63 28.50 12.82
N GLU A 139 -15.77 29.36 13.37
CA GLU A 139 -16.16 30.71 13.79
C GLU A 139 -16.32 31.69 12.63
N THR A 140 -15.58 31.46 11.54
CA THR A 140 -15.60 32.29 10.33
C THR A 140 -16.23 31.51 9.19
N THR A 141 -17.36 32.02 8.69
CA THR A 141 -18.12 31.40 7.60
C THR A 141 -18.33 32.38 6.44
N THR A 142 -18.48 31.84 5.24
CA THR A 142 -18.95 32.53 4.04
C THR A 142 -20.07 31.70 3.40
N VAL A 143 -20.71 32.23 2.36
CA VAL A 143 -21.69 31.51 1.57
C VAL A 143 -20.94 30.72 0.50
N VAL A 144 -20.75 29.42 0.71
CA VAL A 144 -20.08 28.52 -0.25
C VAL A 144 -21.10 27.92 -1.22
N PRO A 145 -20.71 27.49 -2.43
CA PRO A 145 -21.60 26.81 -3.37
C PRO A 145 -22.32 25.61 -2.72
N SER A 146 -23.63 25.49 -2.94
CA SER A 146 -24.45 24.36 -2.46
C SER A 146 -24.63 23.29 -3.55
N GLU A 147 -25.59 22.37 -3.40
CA GLU A 147 -25.98 21.40 -4.45
C GLU A 147 -24.84 20.47 -4.92
N GLY A 148 -23.90 20.16 -4.01
CA GLY A 148 -22.83 19.20 -4.27
C GLY A 148 -21.60 19.75 -5.00
N TRP A 149 -21.52 21.07 -5.20
CA TRP A 149 -20.29 21.71 -5.64
C TRP A 149 -19.21 21.68 -4.54
N SER A 150 -17.98 21.32 -4.92
CA SER A 150 -16.85 21.19 -4.00
C SER A 150 -15.55 21.69 -4.63
N SER A 151 -14.75 22.47 -3.90
CA SER A 151 -13.54 23.10 -4.44
C SER A 151 -12.27 22.31 -4.13
N ASN A 152 -11.39 22.10 -5.11
CA ASN A 152 -10.15 21.35 -5.00
C ASN A 152 -8.93 22.27 -5.14
N GLY A 153 -7.76 21.78 -4.74
CA GLY A 153 -6.51 22.51 -4.75
C GLY A 153 -6.22 23.26 -3.46
N LYS A 154 -4.97 23.72 -3.34
CA LYS A 154 -4.44 24.44 -2.18
C LYS A 154 -5.20 25.73 -1.89
N ASP A 155 -5.72 26.39 -2.92
CA ASP A 155 -6.42 27.66 -2.82
C ASP A 155 -7.96 27.50 -2.95
N SER A 156 -8.47 26.34 -2.52
CA SER A 156 -9.89 25.96 -2.61
C SER A 156 -10.84 26.84 -1.80
N ASN A 157 -10.32 27.60 -0.84
CA ASN A 157 -11.06 28.55 -0.02
C ASN A 157 -11.49 29.83 -0.75
N THR A 158 -11.17 29.97 -2.04
CA THR A 158 -11.49 31.18 -2.83
C THR A 158 -12.92 31.21 -3.38
N TRP A 159 -13.58 30.05 -3.52
CA TRP A 159 -14.90 29.95 -4.15
C TRP A 159 -16.07 30.26 -3.21
N THR A 160 -16.92 31.21 -3.59
CA THR A 160 -18.08 31.67 -2.80
C THR A 160 -19.24 32.14 -3.68
N ILE A 161 -20.40 32.36 -3.07
CA ILE A 161 -21.58 32.95 -3.68
C ILE A 161 -21.74 34.39 -3.19
N ILE A 162 -21.77 35.34 -4.12
CA ILE A 162 -21.94 36.77 -3.82
C ILE A 162 -23.35 37.20 -4.18
N SER A 163 -24.08 37.75 -3.20
CA SER A 163 -25.42 38.31 -3.42
C SER A 163 -25.38 39.74 -3.96
N PRO A 164 -26.36 40.17 -4.78
CA PRO A 164 -26.39 41.52 -5.34
C PRO A 164 -26.49 42.56 -4.23
N THR A 165 -25.44 43.37 -4.06
CA THR A 165 -25.44 44.49 -3.11
C THR A 165 -24.68 45.69 -3.68
N PRO A 166 -25.07 46.94 -3.36
CA PRO A 166 -24.43 48.14 -3.93
C PRO A 166 -22.95 48.36 -3.55
N ASN A 167 -22.31 47.44 -2.81
CA ASN A 167 -20.90 47.50 -2.37
C ASN A 167 -20.26 46.10 -2.34
N ALA A 168 -20.61 45.21 -3.29
CA ALA A 168 -20.52 43.76 -3.10
C ALA A 168 -19.12 43.14 -3.04
N ILE A 169 -18.07 43.74 -3.62
CA ILE A 169 -16.74 43.12 -3.70
C ILE A 169 -15.67 44.12 -3.29
N ILE A 170 -14.93 43.82 -2.21
CA ILE A 170 -13.80 44.64 -1.76
C ILE A 170 -12.56 44.21 -2.53
N SER A 171 -12.21 44.97 -3.56
CA SER A 171 -11.05 44.71 -4.42
C SER A 171 -10.08 45.90 -4.45
N GLN A 172 -8.79 45.59 -4.49
CA GLN A 172 -7.66 46.48 -4.71
C GLN A 172 -7.00 46.27 -6.09
N SER A 173 -7.54 45.37 -6.92
CA SER A 173 -7.04 45.05 -8.27
C SER A 173 -7.08 46.25 -9.22
N GLY A 174 -8.04 47.17 -9.03
CA GLY A 174 -8.32 48.26 -9.96
C GLY A 174 -9.00 47.81 -11.26
N MET A 175 -9.40 46.53 -11.34
CA MET A 175 -10.14 45.94 -12.48
C MET A 175 -11.65 46.17 -12.33
N SER A 176 -12.38 46.10 -13.44
CA SER A 176 -13.83 46.15 -13.47
C SER A 176 -14.44 44.84 -12.96
N LEU A 177 -15.33 44.95 -11.98
CA LEU A 177 -16.02 43.81 -11.35
C LEU A 177 -17.54 43.91 -11.58
N PRO A 178 -18.27 42.78 -11.58
CA PRO A 178 -19.72 42.80 -11.64
C PRO A 178 -20.33 43.27 -10.29
N ASP A 179 -21.27 44.21 -10.36
CA ASP A 179 -22.06 44.65 -9.19
C ASP A 179 -23.21 43.68 -8.86
N GLU A 180 -23.68 42.95 -9.89
CA GLU A 180 -24.79 41.98 -9.83
C GLU A 180 -24.55 40.83 -10.82
N GLY A 181 -25.17 39.68 -10.54
CA GLY A 181 -25.18 38.53 -11.44
C GLY A 181 -25.97 38.78 -12.71
N TYR A 182 -25.96 37.82 -13.62
CA TYR A 182 -26.69 37.91 -14.87
C TYR A 182 -28.22 37.96 -14.62
N ASN A 183 -28.84 39.09 -14.99
CA ASN A 183 -30.23 39.46 -14.66
C ASN A 183 -30.50 39.82 -13.19
N GLY A 184 -29.48 40.26 -12.44
CA GLY A 184 -29.64 40.77 -11.07
C GLY A 184 -29.69 39.67 -9.99
N SER A 185 -29.17 38.47 -10.30
CA SER A 185 -29.01 37.31 -9.42
C SER A 185 -27.76 37.39 -8.53
N ALA A 186 -27.65 36.45 -7.58
CA ALA A 186 -26.35 36.15 -6.98
C ALA A 186 -25.52 35.29 -7.94
N PHE A 187 -24.21 35.22 -7.74
CA PHE A 187 -23.30 34.54 -8.67
C PHE A 187 -22.12 33.89 -7.96
N LEU A 188 -21.49 32.92 -8.64
CA LEU A 188 -20.25 32.30 -8.19
C LEU A 188 -19.07 33.25 -8.39
N SER A 189 -18.20 33.33 -7.39
CA SER A 189 -17.02 34.20 -7.36
C SER A 189 -15.81 33.49 -6.77
N THR A 190 -14.61 33.91 -7.19
CA THR A 190 -13.34 33.51 -6.58
C THR A 190 -12.76 34.57 -5.62
N SER A 191 -13.48 35.67 -5.33
CA SER A 191 -12.88 36.90 -4.76
C SER A 191 -13.58 37.49 -3.53
N ASP A 192 -14.49 36.76 -2.87
CA ASP A 192 -15.24 37.30 -1.71
C ASP A 192 -14.35 37.52 -0.47
N SER A 193 -13.33 36.69 -0.28
CA SER A 193 -12.31 36.87 0.77
C SER A 193 -11.24 37.92 0.43
N GLY A 194 -11.39 38.64 -0.69
CA GLY A 194 -10.43 39.57 -1.25
C GLY A 194 -9.87 39.12 -2.61
N ASP A 195 -8.99 39.93 -3.18
CA ASP A 195 -8.37 39.68 -4.48
C ASP A 195 -7.57 38.38 -4.52
N LEU A 196 -7.55 37.73 -5.69
CA LEU A 196 -6.61 36.64 -5.94
C LEU A 196 -5.17 37.18 -5.98
N ASN A 197 -4.26 36.43 -5.38
CA ASN A 197 -2.83 36.72 -5.31
C ASN A 197 -2.03 35.92 -6.36
N SER A 198 -0.71 36.07 -6.36
CA SER A 198 0.20 35.34 -7.25
C SER A 198 0.28 33.85 -6.92
N SER A 199 0.46 33.02 -7.95
CA SER A 199 0.70 31.58 -7.83
C SER A 199 -0.41 30.81 -7.11
N MET A 200 -1.66 31.22 -7.30
CA MET A 200 -2.84 30.54 -6.78
C MET A 200 -3.43 29.62 -7.84
N HIS A 201 -3.93 28.46 -7.41
CA HIS A 201 -4.62 27.52 -8.28
C HIS A 201 -5.74 26.80 -7.52
N SER A 202 -6.93 26.77 -8.12
CA SER A 202 -8.06 26.00 -7.62
C SER A 202 -9.03 25.63 -8.73
N CYS A 203 -9.75 24.53 -8.51
CA CYS A 203 -10.86 24.10 -9.34
C CYS A 203 -12.12 23.93 -8.49
N LEU A 204 -13.30 24.33 -8.99
CA LEU A 204 -14.59 24.01 -8.39
C LEU A 204 -15.25 22.88 -9.18
N ARG A 205 -15.44 21.73 -8.54
CA ARG A 205 -16.01 20.54 -9.16
C ARG A 205 -17.53 20.48 -8.95
N SER A 206 -18.24 20.08 -9.99
CA SER A 206 -19.68 19.84 -9.98
C SER A 206 -20.04 18.63 -9.10
N PRO A 207 -21.31 18.48 -8.70
CA PRO A 207 -21.82 17.17 -8.32
C PRO A 207 -21.62 16.17 -9.47
N SER A 208 -21.60 14.87 -9.15
CA SER A 208 -21.65 13.81 -10.15
C SER A 208 -23.07 13.77 -10.70
N LEU A 209 -23.22 14.03 -11.99
CA LEU A 209 -24.50 14.04 -12.69
C LEU A 209 -24.69 12.72 -13.42
N ASP A 210 -25.92 12.23 -13.50
CA ASP A 210 -26.23 11.05 -14.31
C ASP A 210 -26.01 11.36 -15.79
N MET A 211 -25.40 10.42 -16.51
CA MET A 211 -25.20 10.57 -17.93
C MET A 211 -26.50 10.29 -18.69
N PRO A 212 -26.92 11.13 -19.66
CA PRO A 212 -28.07 10.82 -20.49
C PRO A 212 -27.82 9.53 -21.29
N ARG A 213 -28.85 8.68 -21.37
CA ARG A 213 -28.81 7.43 -22.14
C ARG A 213 -28.56 7.68 -23.63
N MET A 214 -29.20 8.70 -24.18
CA MET A 214 -29.02 9.14 -25.56
C MET A 214 -28.38 10.53 -25.60
N ILE A 215 -27.21 10.61 -26.23
CA ILE A 215 -26.45 11.85 -26.37
C ILE A 215 -26.79 12.45 -27.73
N ASN A 216 -27.39 13.64 -27.72
CA ASN A 216 -27.65 14.40 -28.93
C ASN A 216 -27.59 15.89 -28.61
N ASN A 217 -26.71 16.61 -29.31
CA ASN A 217 -26.53 18.06 -29.15
C ASN A 217 -26.29 18.43 -27.68
N PHE A 218 -25.39 17.66 -27.06
CA PHE A 218 -25.11 17.73 -25.64
C PHE A 218 -24.10 18.86 -25.39
N SER A 219 -24.44 19.80 -24.52
CA SER A 219 -23.67 21.03 -24.36
C SER A 219 -23.72 21.58 -22.95
N ILE A 220 -22.73 22.43 -22.65
CA ILE A 220 -22.68 23.26 -21.46
C ILE A 220 -22.73 24.70 -21.92
N SER A 221 -23.50 25.52 -21.21
CA SER A 221 -23.47 26.96 -21.37
C SER A 221 -23.53 27.68 -20.04
N PHE A 222 -22.84 28.80 -19.92
CA PHE A 222 -22.83 29.64 -18.70
C PHE A 222 -22.45 31.06 -19.06
N ASP A 223 -22.76 32.01 -18.19
CA ASP A 223 -22.32 33.40 -18.31
C ASP A 223 -21.11 33.62 -17.40
N HIS A 224 -20.08 34.32 -17.89
CA HIS A 224 -18.90 34.62 -17.07
C HIS A 224 -18.40 36.06 -17.20
N TRP A 225 -17.65 36.50 -16.19
CA TRP A 225 -16.90 37.74 -16.14
C TRP A 225 -15.48 37.48 -15.65
N LEU A 226 -14.47 38.07 -16.31
CA LEU A 226 -13.07 37.92 -15.95
C LEU A 226 -12.51 39.23 -15.40
N ALA A 227 -11.80 39.15 -14.29
CA ALA A 227 -10.97 40.21 -13.75
C ALA A 227 -9.61 39.60 -13.38
N LEU A 228 -8.91 39.10 -14.41
CA LEU A 228 -7.62 38.41 -14.31
C LEU A 228 -6.53 39.21 -15.06
N ASP A 229 -5.26 38.97 -14.76
CA ASP A 229 -4.16 39.48 -15.58
C ASP A 229 -4.05 38.70 -16.90
N SER A 230 -3.50 39.31 -17.94
CA SER A 230 -3.21 38.68 -19.25
C SER A 230 -2.31 37.44 -19.20
N THR A 231 -1.60 37.24 -18.09
CA THR A 231 -0.72 36.08 -17.84
C THR A 231 -1.38 34.98 -17.01
N ASP A 232 -2.60 35.22 -16.51
CA ASP A 232 -3.37 34.27 -15.72
C ASP A 232 -4.28 33.42 -16.62
N ALA A 233 -4.93 32.40 -16.06
CA ALA A 233 -5.76 31.45 -16.80
C ALA A 233 -7.06 31.10 -16.06
N ALA A 234 -8.15 30.95 -16.82
CA ALA A 234 -9.39 30.29 -16.41
C ALA A 234 -9.85 29.31 -17.51
N TRP A 235 -10.39 28.15 -17.12
CA TRP A 235 -10.84 27.11 -18.06
C TRP A 235 -11.87 26.16 -17.42
N VAL A 236 -12.46 25.27 -18.24
CA VAL A 236 -13.35 24.20 -17.79
C VAL A 236 -12.77 22.85 -18.18
N GLU A 237 -12.91 21.86 -17.31
CA GLU A 237 -12.53 20.48 -17.58
C GLU A 237 -13.70 19.51 -17.39
N LEU A 238 -13.62 18.38 -18.10
CA LEU A 238 -14.53 17.24 -18.00
C LEU A 238 -13.73 16.00 -17.58
N LEU A 239 -14.30 15.15 -16.74
CA LEU A 239 -13.74 13.83 -16.45
C LEU A 239 -14.11 12.83 -17.56
N ASP A 240 -13.11 12.30 -18.27
CA ASP A 240 -13.32 11.34 -19.36
C ASP A 240 -13.64 9.92 -18.86
N VAL A 241 -13.97 9.01 -19.79
CA VAL A 241 -14.30 7.60 -19.48
C VAL A 241 -13.13 6.82 -18.88
N ASN A 242 -11.91 7.33 -19.01
CA ASN A 242 -10.70 6.73 -18.46
C ASN A 242 -10.32 7.34 -17.09
N GLY A 243 -11.11 8.26 -16.56
CA GLY A 243 -10.86 8.94 -15.29
C GLY A 243 -9.83 10.07 -15.36
N ASN A 244 -9.60 10.67 -16.53
CA ASN A 244 -8.69 11.81 -16.70
C ASN A 244 -9.47 13.11 -16.92
N TRP A 245 -9.03 14.19 -16.28
CA TRP A 245 -9.54 15.52 -16.56
C TRP A 245 -9.04 16.03 -17.91
N ILE A 246 -9.97 16.40 -18.78
CA ILE A 246 -9.71 16.96 -20.11
C ILE A 246 -10.24 18.39 -20.21
N ALA A 247 -9.39 19.31 -20.66
CA ALA A 247 -9.80 20.70 -20.87
C ALA A 247 -10.75 20.83 -22.07
N LEU A 248 -11.84 21.57 -21.86
CA LEU A 248 -12.87 21.82 -22.86
C LEU A 248 -12.61 23.11 -23.62
N THR A 249 -13.00 23.12 -24.90
CA THR A 249 -12.83 24.28 -25.79
C THR A 249 -14.18 24.89 -26.17
N PRO A 250 -14.40 26.20 -25.95
CA PRO A 250 -15.66 26.86 -26.30
C PRO A 250 -15.84 27.06 -27.82
N ILE A 251 -17.09 27.05 -28.27
CA ILE A 251 -17.47 27.16 -29.69
C ILE A 251 -17.18 28.56 -30.24
N ASN A 252 -17.36 29.61 -29.42
CA ASN A 252 -17.32 31.02 -29.84
C ASN A 252 -16.36 31.91 -29.00
N GLY A 253 -15.44 31.32 -28.23
CA GLY A 253 -14.58 32.06 -27.29
C GLY A 253 -13.28 32.59 -27.89
N VAL A 254 -12.80 33.75 -27.40
CA VAL A 254 -11.42 34.19 -27.58
C VAL A 254 -10.56 33.34 -26.66
N ILE A 255 -9.62 32.58 -27.23
CA ILE A 255 -8.75 31.71 -26.47
C ILE A 255 -7.29 32.10 -26.68
N GLN A 256 -6.55 32.25 -25.59
CA GLN A 256 -5.13 32.60 -25.61
C GLN A 256 -4.28 31.41 -25.17
N SER A 257 -3.00 31.45 -25.53
CA SER A 257 -2.05 30.41 -25.15
C SER A 257 -1.52 30.62 -23.74
N SER A 258 -1.58 29.60 -22.88
CA SER A 258 -0.94 29.60 -21.56
C SER A 258 0.35 28.76 -21.56
N SER A 259 1.25 29.10 -20.63
CA SER A 259 2.42 28.31 -20.26
C SER A 259 2.53 28.10 -18.75
N LEU A 260 1.42 28.28 -18.02
CA LEU A 260 1.34 28.04 -16.59
C LEU A 260 1.40 26.53 -16.29
N GLN A 261 1.65 26.16 -15.03
CA GLN A 261 2.00 24.79 -14.67
C GLN A 261 0.81 23.84 -14.76
N TYR A 262 -0.37 24.29 -14.32
CA TYR A 262 -1.59 23.48 -14.23
C TYR A 262 -2.57 23.78 -15.37
N ALA A 263 -2.51 24.98 -15.92
CA ALA A 263 -3.41 25.41 -16.98
C ALA A 263 -3.15 24.67 -18.31
N PRO A 264 -4.21 24.35 -19.08
CA PRO A 264 -4.07 23.82 -20.43
C PRO A 264 -3.47 24.86 -21.37
N SER A 265 -3.06 24.43 -22.56
CA SER A 265 -2.46 25.34 -23.55
C SER A 265 -3.40 26.44 -24.07
N VAL A 266 -4.70 26.37 -23.78
CA VAL A 266 -5.80 27.12 -24.40
C VAL A 266 -6.74 27.54 -23.28
N VAL A 267 -6.75 28.83 -22.92
CA VAL A 267 -7.43 29.37 -21.72
C VAL A 267 -8.11 30.73 -21.95
N TRP A 268 -9.03 31.10 -21.05
CA TRP A 268 -9.47 32.48 -20.88
C TRP A 268 -8.52 33.27 -19.99
N THR A 269 -8.34 34.55 -20.29
CA THR A 269 -7.40 35.43 -19.57
C THR A 269 -7.78 36.90 -19.79
N GLY A 270 -7.27 37.79 -18.93
CA GLY A 270 -7.53 39.23 -18.99
C GLY A 270 -8.84 39.67 -18.32
N GLU A 271 -9.32 40.85 -18.73
CA GLU A 271 -10.40 41.58 -18.07
C GLU A 271 -11.61 41.79 -19.01
N SER A 272 -12.81 41.57 -18.48
CA SER A 272 -14.11 41.80 -19.12
C SER A 272 -14.78 43.06 -18.57
N ASN A 273 -15.64 43.70 -19.37
CA ASN A 273 -16.45 44.86 -18.96
C ASN A 273 -17.97 44.55 -18.89
N SER A 274 -18.37 43.31 -19.20
CA SER A 274 -19.74 42.82 -19.14
C SER A 274 -19.73 41.30 -19.00
N TRP A 275 -20.83 40.72 -18.50
CA TRP A 275 -21.08 39.28 -18.60
C TRP A 275 -21.06 38.83 -20.06
N SER A 276 -20.49 37.65 -20.31
CA SER A 276 -20.46 37.05 -21.64
C SER A 276 -20.78 35.56 -21.58
N ARG A 277 -21.57 35.11 -22.56
CA ARG A 277 -22.04 33.72 -22.67
C ARG A 277 -20.94 32.83 -23.26
N VAL A 278 -20.68 31.72 -22.59
CA VAL A 278 -19.82 30.63 -23.05
C VAL A 278 -20.69 29.44 -23.42
N GLU A 279 -20.36 28.79 -24.54
CA GLU A 279 -21.03 27.56 -25.01
C GLU A 279 -19.96 26.54 -25.44
N ILE A 280 -20.13 25.29 -24.99
CA ILE A 280 -19.19 24.18 -25.20
C ILE A 280 -20.00 22.94 -25.61
N MET A 281 -19.62 22.30 -26.72
CA MET A 281 -20.18 21.00 -27.12
C MET A 281 -19.50 19.87 -26.37
N LEU A 282 -20.27 18.89 -25.91
CA LEU A 282 -19.80 17.71 -25.18
C LEU A 282 -19.83 16.43 -26.00
N ASP A 283 -20.60 16.34 -27.11
CA ASP A 283 -20.83 15.09 -27.87
C ASP A 283 -19.54 14.33 -28.21
N SER A 284 -18.44 15.03 -28.50
CA SER A 284 -17.15 14.41 -28.83
C SER A 284 -16.28 14.00 -27.63
N HIS A 285 -16.69 14.38 -26.43
CA HIS A 285 -15.94 14.22 -25.18
C HIS A 285 -16.56 13.19 -24.24
N VAL A 286 -17.82 12.80 -24.49
CA VAL A 286 -18.58 11.84 -23.69
C VAL A 286 -18.92 10.59 -24.50
N SER A 287 -19.27 9.51 -23.80
CA SER A 287 -19.75 8.25 -24.37
C SER A 287 -21.05 7.83 -23.69
N SER A 288 -21.95 7.21 -24.44
CA SER A 288 -23.19 6.60 -23.90
C SER A 288 -22.91 5.41 -22.98
N THR A 289 -21.64 5.00 -22.85
CA THR A 289 -21.20 3.95 -21.92
C THR A 289 -20.68 4.50 -20.59
N GLN A 290 -20.61 5.83 -20.42
CA GLN A 290 -20.28 6.45 -19.13
C GLN A 290 -21.54 6.52 -18.27
N ASP A 291 -21.40 6.22 -16.97
CA ASP A 291 -22.53 6.27 -16.05
C ASP A 291 -22.76 7.68 -15.48
N SER A 292 -21.71 8.51 -15.43
CA SER A 292 -21.79 9.86 -14.85
C SER A 292 -20.94 10.91 -15.57
N LEU A 293 -21.35 12.17 -15.38
CA LEU A 293 -20.69 13.37 -15.87
C LEU A 293 -20.15 14.18 -14.67
N ASN A 294 -18.86 14.50 -14.71
CA ASN A 294 -18.21 15.36 -13.71
C ASN A 294 -17.44 16.48 -14.42
N LEU A 295 -17.66 17.71 -13.96
CA LEU A 295 -17.11 18.92 -14.55
C LEU A 295 -16.35 19.71 -13.50
N GLN A 296 -15.36 20.50 -13.91
CA GLN A 296 -14.73 21.46 -13.00
C GLN A 296 -14.39 22.79 -13.67
N LEU A 297 -14.60 23.86 -12.92
CA LEU A 297 -14.25 25.24 -13.26
C LEU A 297 -12.90 25.56 -12.61
N CYS A 298 -11.86 25.82 -13.38
CA CYS A 298 -10.50 26.01 -12.86
C CYS A 298 -9.92 27.39 -13.17
N TYR A 299 -9.05 27.87 -12.28
CA TYR A 299 -8.20 29.03 -12.55
C TYR A 299 -6.76 28.80 -12.07
N GLU A 300 -5.81 29.55 -12.63
CA GLU A 300 -4.43 29.63 -12.18
C GLU A 300 -3.90 31.06 -12.38
N THR A 301 -3.29 31.64 -11.35
CA THR A 301 -2.64 32.95 -11.44
C THR A 301 -1.13 32.80 -11.60
N SER A 302 -0.54 33.68 -12.42
CA SER A 302 0.91 33.75 -12.59
C SER A 302 1.61 34.17 -11.30
N ASN A 303 2.93 34.01 -11.28
CA ASN A 303 3.79 34.45 -10.17
C ASN A 303 3.92 35.98 -10.04
N LEU A 304 3.22 36.77 -10.86
CA LEU A 304 3.24 38.23 -10.76
C LEU A 304 2.51 38.68 -9.48
N PRO A 305 3.14 39.48 -8.61
CA PRO A 305 2.57 39.92 -7.33
C PRO A 305 1.59 41.09 -7.52
N VAL A 306 0.55 40.87 -8.32
CA VAL A 306 -0.52 41.84 -8.60
C VAL A 306 -1.84 41.29 -8.05
N PRO A 307 -2.69 42.09 -7.41
CA PRO A 307 -4.04 41.67 -7.04
C PRO A 307 -4.94 41.51 -8.27
N ARG A 308 -5.74 40.44 -8.32
CA ARG A 308 -6.73 40.20 -9.39
C ARG A 308 -8.14 40.20 -8.81
N GLY A 309 -9.07 40.76 -9.56
CA GLY A 309 -10.48 40.79 -9.19
C GLY A 309 -11.15 39.42 -9.16
N GLY A 310 -10.66 38.43 -9.93
CA GLY A 310 -11.14 37.04 -9.90
C GLY A 310 -11.88 36.58 -11.16
N TRP A 311 -12.52 35.41 -11.07
CA TRP A 311 -13.41 34.86 -12.09
C TRP A 311 -14.81 34.69 -11.51
N PHE A 312 -15.81 35.12 -12.28
CA PHE A 312 -17.21 35.08 -11.90
C PHE A 312 -18.02 34.27 -12.90
N VAL A 313 -18.93 33.44 -12.41
CA VAL A 313 -19.76 32.53 -13.22
C VAL A 313 -21.20 32.55 -12.74
N ASP A 314 -22.14 32.52 -13.68
CA ASP A 314 -23.57 32.52 -13.42
C ASP A 314 -24.31 31.70 -14.50
N GLN A 315 -25.54 31.26 -14.20
CA GLN A 315 -26.46 30.58 -15.12
C GLN A 315 -25.87 29.38 -15.87
N LEU A 316 -25.17 28.49 -15.15
CA LEU A 316 -24.64 27.28 -15.76
C LEU A 316 -25.77 26.32 -16.10
N SER A 317 -25.81 25.87 -17.36
CA SER A 317 -26.82 24.99 -17.91
C SER A 317 -26.15 23.87 -18.68
N ILE A 318 -26.50 22.65 -18.35
CA ILE A 318 -26.12 21.43 -19.06
C ILE A 318 -27.36 20.98 -19.82
N PHE A 319 -27.26 20.92 -21.12
CA PHE A 319 -28.38 20.69 -22.03
C PHE A 319 -28.10 19.50 -22.92
N ASN A 320 -28.98 18.50 -22.89
CA ASN A 320 -29.03 17.40 -23.84
C ASN A 320 -30.34 17.50 -24.62
N GLU A 321 -30.29 17.52 -25.95
CA GLU A 321 -31.50 17.52 -26.78
C GLU A 321 -32.23 16.16 -26.71
N GLY A 322 -31.45 15.08 -26.56
CA GLY A 322 -31.97 13.72 -26.53
C GLY A 322 -32.70 13.34 -27.82
N GLU A 323 -33.63 12.40 -27.71
CA GLU A 323 -34.56 12.02 -28.77
C GLU A 323 -35.91 12.76 -28.68
N GLN A 324 -36.71 12.63 -29.74
CA GLN A 324 -38.05 13.21 -29.78
C GLN A 324 -38.95 12.54 -28.71
N ARG A 325 -39.63 13.35 -27.90
CA ARG A 325 -40.56 12.85 -26.87
C ARG A 325 -41.66 11.96 -27.46
N GLY A 326 -41.91 10.84 -26.79
CA GLY A 326 -43.03 9.97 -27.06
C GLY A 326 -43.05 8.79 -26.08
N ALA A 327 -44.22 8.44 -25.56
CA ALA A 327 -44.41 7.28 -24.72
C ALA A 327 -45.79 6.67 -24.95
N PHE A 328 -45.92 5.38 -24.64
CA PHE A 328 -47.22 4.72 -24.61
C PHE A 328 -47.78 4.69 -23.20
N PHE A 329 -48.93 5.31 -23.00
CA PHE A 329 -49.47 5.65 -21.71
C PHE A 329 -50.83 5.00 -21.49
N HIS A 330 -51.03 4.34 -20.36
CA HIS A 330 -52.32 3.89 -19.87
C HIS A 330 -52.69 4.71 -18.66
N GLY A 331 -53.76 5.49 -18.75
CA GLY A 331 -54.25 6.27 -17.62
C GLY A 331 -54.86 7.59 -18.04
N ASN A 332 -54.65 8.62 -17.24
CA ASN A 332 -55.15 9.96 -17.47
C ASN A 332 -54.05 11.01 -17.18
N LEU A 333 -53.83 11.94 -18.11
CA LEU A 333 -52.75 12.93 -18.03
C LEU A 333 -53.12 14.17 -17.18
N THR A 334 -54.35 14.24 -16.68
CA THR A 334 -54.87 15.40 -15.94
C THR A 334 -55.71 14.99 -14.72
N GLY A 335 -55.33 13.92 -14.02
CA GLY A 335 -56.00 13.37 -12.83
C GLY A 335 -56.21 11.86 -12.87
N ASP A 336 -57.07 11.32 -11.99
CA ASP A 336 -57.30 9.88 -11.77
C ASP A 336 -57.50 9.03 -13.05
N TYR A 337 -56.97 7.80 -13.05
CA TYR A 337 -57.27 6.79 -14.08
C TYR A 337 -58.63 6.10 -13.85
N LEU A 338 -59.10 5.30 -14.82
CA LEU A 338 -60.41 4.66 -14.72
C LEU A 338 -60.40 3.43 -13.80
N PRO A 339 -61.43 3.27 -12.95
CA PRO A 339 -61.61 2.04 -12.18
C PRO A 339 -62.01 0.86 -13.07
N ASN A 340 -61.71 -0.36 -12.60
CA ASN A 340 -62.09 -1.63 -13.23
C ASN A 340 -61.57 -1.79 -14.68
N SER A 341 -60.45 -1.18 -15.02
CA SER A 341 -59.83 -1.31 -16.34
C SER A 341 -59.19 -2.69 -16.50
N ASN A 342 -59.34 -3.31 -17.67
CA ASN A 342 -58.59 -4.49 -18.08
C ASN A 342 -58.17 -4.30 -19.54
N SER A 343 -57.11 -3.50 -19.68
CA SER A 343 -56.66 -2.97 -20.96
C SER A 343 -55.40 -3.69 -21.41
N LYS A 344 -55.43 -4.28 -22.60
CA LYS A 344 -54.30 -5.06 -23.12
C LYS A 344 -53.73 -4.41 -24.37
N TYR A 345 -52.42 -4.22 -24.37
CA TYR A 345 -51.64 -3.88 -25.54
C TYR A 345 -50.83 -5.11 -25.95
N ILE A 346 -51.00 -5.54 -27.21
CA ILE A 346 -50.31 -6.71 -27.75
C ILE A 346 -49.38 -6.25 -28.87
N ILE A 347 -48.10 -6.60 -28.77
CA ILE A 347 -47.06 -6.23 -29.74
C ILE A 347 -46.36 -7.48 -30.28
N PRO A 348 -46.19 -7.60 -31.61
CA PRO A 348 -45.41 -8.70 -32.20
C PRO A 348 -43.91 -8.48 -32.02
N MET A 349 -43.21 -9.49 -31.52
CA MET A 349 -41.76 -9.47 -31.34
C MET A 349 -41.05 -10.29 -32.42
N ASN A 350 -40.07 -9.67 -33.08
CA ASN A 350 -39.22 -10.34 -34.06
C ASN A 350 -37.80 -10.48 -33.50
N PHE A 351 -37.39 -11.72 -33.22
CA PHE A 351 -36.08 -12.03 -32.65
C PHE A 351 -35.04 -12.44 -33.70
N SER A 352 -35.32 -12.26 -35.00
CA SER A 352 -34.40 -12.66 -36.07
C SER A 352 -33.06 -11.92 -36.02
N SER A 353 -33.03 -10.66 -35.57
CA SER A 353 -31.80 -9.87 -35.40
C SER A 353 -30.98 -10.25 -34.16
N ILE A 354 -31.61 -10.94 -33.21
CA ILE A 354 -30.98 -11.38 -31.95
C ILE A 354 -31.57 -12.76 -31.54
N PRO A 355 -31.19 -13.87 -32.22
CA PRO A 355 -31.85 -15.17 -32.04
C PRO A 355 -31.64 -15.82 -30.66
N THR A 356 -30.79 -15.23 -29.83
CA THR A 356 -30.39 -15.68 -28.49
C THR A 356 -31.02 -14.84 -27.37
N VAL A 357 -32.05 -14.04 -27.65
CA VAL A 357 -32.73 -13.23 -26.61
C VAL A 357 -33.13 -14.09 -25.42
N ASP A 358 -32.73 -13.65 -24.23
CA ASP A 358 -33.03 -14.29 -22.95
C ASP A 358 -33.73 -13.34 -21.97
N GLU A 359 -33.77 -12.03 -22.22
CA GLU A 359 -34.39 -11.03 -21.36
C GLU A 359 -35.04 -9.88 -22.18
N ILE A 360 -36.16 -9.35 -21.70
CA ILE A 360 -36.79 -8.13 -22.21
C ILE A 360 -36.67 -7.04 -21.15
N GLU A 361 -36.19 -5.87 -21.54
CA GLU A 361 -36.25 -4.63 -20.76
C GLU A 361 -37.39 -3.75 -21.29
N ILE A 362 -38.18 -3.19 -20.37
CA ILE A 362 -39.15 -2.13 -20.69
C ILE A 362 -38.94 -1.00 -19.68
N SER A 363 -38.71 0.22 -20.16
CA SER A 363 -38.71 1.40 -19.30
C SER A 363 -40.14 1.73 -18.91
N MET A 364 -40.40 1.82 -17.60
CA MET A 364 -41.74 2.11 -17.09
C MET A 364 -41.69 3.26 -16.09
N SER A 365 -42.64 4.18 -16.19
CA SER A 365 -42.94 5.17 -15.16
C SER A 365 -44.38 4.95 -14.71
N TRP A 366 -44.65 5.00 -13.40
CA TRP A 366 -46.00 4.78 -12.90
C TRP A 366 -46.36 5.68 -11.72
N ASP A 367 -47.64 6.05 -11.68
CA ASP A 367 -48.32 6.71 -10.58
C ASP A 367 -49.67 6.02 -10.38
N VAL A 368 -49.71 5.04 -9.47
CA VAL A 368 -50.85 4.13 -9.25
C VAL A 368 -50.97 3.71 -7.79
N GLN A 369 -52.15 3.21 -7.39
CA GLN A 369 -52.35 2.66 -6.04
C GLN A 369 -51.36 1.51 -5.72
N GLY A 370 -51.04 0.69 -6.73
CA GLY A 370 -50.09 -0.42 -6.62
C GLY A 370 -50.64 -1.65 -5.88
N TYR A 371 -49.72 -2.51 -5.42
CA TYR A 371 -50.03 -3.77 -4.73
C TYR A 371 -50.82 -4.76 -5.61
N LEU A 372 -51.82 -5.43 -5.02
CA LEU A 372 -52.74 -6.36 -5.69
C LEU A 372 -54.01 -5.67 -6.21
N TYR A 373 -54.12 -4.35 -6.04
CA TYR A 373 -55.31 -3.58 -6.43
C TYR A 373 -55.17 -3.11 -7.87
N ASP A 374 -54.11 -2.36 -8.14
CA ASP A 374 -53.81 -1.81 -9.47
C ASP A 374 -52.40 -2.18 -9.88
N TYR A 375 -52.27 -2.90 -10.99
CA TYR A 375 -50.99 -3.42 -11.44
C TYR A 375 -50.96 -3.69 -12.95
N LEU A 376 -49.75 -3.66 -13.49
CA LEU A 376 -49.42 -4.03 -14.85
C LEU A 376 -48.83 -5.45 -14.87
N THR A 377 -49.24 -6.26 -15.85
CA THR A 377 -48.65 -7.57 -16.12
C THR A 377 -48.11 -7.66 -17.52
N VAL A 378 -47.04 -8.43 -17.68
CA VAL A 378 -46.41 -8.72 -18.97
C VAL A 378 -46.40 -10.21 -19.19
N GLU A 379 -46.92 -10.62 -20.34
CA GLU A 379 -46.98 -12.01 -20.78
C GLU A 379 -46.36 -12.14 -22.17
N TYR A 380 -45.84 -13.32 -22.51
CA TYR A 380 -45.40 -13.65 -23.86
C TYR A 380 -46.04 -14.94 -24.38
N SER A 381 -46.22 -14.99 -25.69
CA SER A 381 -46.72 -16.14 -26.44
C SER A 381 -45.69 -16.52 -27.49
N ILE A 382 -45.48 -17.82 -27.72
CA ILE A 382 -44.57 -18.35 -28.77
C ILE A 382 -45.34 -19.03 -29.92
N ASP A 383 -46.66 -19.02 -29.84
CA ASP A 383 -47.60 -19.72 -30.73
C ASP A 383 -48.67 -18.75 -31.28
N ASN A 384 -48.25 -17.51 -31.54
CA ASN A 384 -49.06 -16.44 -32.12
C ASN A 384 -50.37 -16.19 -31.35
N GLY A 385 -50.28 -16.18 -30.02
CA GLY A 385 -51.38 -15.83 -29.11
C GLY A 385 -52.29 -16.98 -28.70
N SER A 386 -51.97 -18.24 -29.06
CA SER A 386 -52.78 -19.41 -28.70
C SER A 386 -52.60 -19.79 -27.22
N SER A 387 -51.41 -19.59 -26.66
CA SER A 387 -51.09 -19.71 -25.23
C SER A 387 -50.19 -18.55 -24.77
N TRP A 388 -50.25 -18.22 -23.47
CA TRP A 388 -49.56 -17.07 -22.88
C TRP A 388 -48.89 -17.47 -21.56
N ASN A 389 -47.69 -16.93 -21.31
CA ASN A 389 -46.91 -17.15 -20.10
C ASN A 389 -46.54 -15.81 -19.46
N PHE A 390 -46.72 -15.68 -18.15
CA PHE A 390 -46.34 -14.47 -17.40
C PHE A 390 -44.82 -14.36 -17.25
N ILE A 391 -44.31 -13.13 -17.40
CA ILE A 391 -42.89 -12.78 -17.17
C ILE A 391 -42.70 -11.61 -16.20
N SER A 392 -43.76 -10.87 -15.87
CA SER A 392 -43.75 -9.78 -14.86
C SER A 392 -43.88 -10.28 -13.41
N GLY A 393 -43.69 -11.57 -13.15
CA GLY A 393 -43.90 -12.18 -11.82
C GLY A 393 -45.37 -12.32 -11.38
N ASN A 394 -45.60 -12.94 -10.22
CA ASN A 394 -46.94 -13.31 -9.72
C ASN A 394 -47.80 -12.13 -9.24
N TYR A 395 -47.18 -10.98 -8.93
CA TYR A 395 -47.85 -9.81 -8.35
C TYR A 395 -47.91 -8.62 -9.31
N GLY A 396 -47.41 -8.77 -10.54
CA GLY A 396 -47.31 -7.68 -11.51
C GLY A 396 -46.36 -6.56 -11.06
N ILE A 397 -46.44 -5.42 -11.74
CA ILE A 397 -45.65 -4.21 -11.53
C ILE A 397 -46.62 -3.09 -11.11
N PRO A 398 -46.39 -2.34 -10.02
CA PRO A 398 -45.26 -2.45 -9.10
C PRO A 398 -45.37 -3.61 -8.09
N GLY A 399 -46.55 -4.22 -7.93
CA GLY A 399 -46.76 -5.31 -6.98
C GLY A 399 -46.40 -4.93 -5.55
N THR A 400 -45.54 -5.72 -4.89
CA THR A 400 -45.04 -5.43 -3.53
C THR A 400 -43.88 -4.43 -3.48
N GLY A 401 -43.59 -3.73 -4.58
CA GLY A 401 -42.52 -2.75 -4.73
C GLY A 401 -41.38 -3.23 -5.63
N ILE A 402 -40.78 -2.30 -6.37
CA ILE A 402 -39.64 -2.51 -7.28
C ILE A 402 -38.41 -1.80 -6.73
N TRP A 403 -37.32 -2.53 -6.54
CA TRP A 403 -36.02 -1.96 -6.15
C TRP A 403 -35.30 -1.36 -7.36
N HIS A 404 -34.94 -0.08 -7.28
CA HIS A 404 -34.15 0.62 -8.28
C HIS A 404 -33.27 1.68 -7.60
N ASN A 405 -31.97 1.70 -7.93
CA ASN A 405 -30.98 2.65 -7.37
C ASN A 405 -31.00 2.78 -5.83
N GLY A 406 -31.16 1.65 -5.13
CA GLY A 406 -31.19 1.62 -3.65
C GLY A 406 -32.50 2.09 -3.02
N ILE A 407 -33.50 2.47 -3.83
CA ILE A 407 -34.83 2.89 -3.37
C ILE A 407 -35.86 1.84 -3.79
N ILE A 408 -36.85 1.59 -2.92
CA ILE A 408 -38.00 0.73 -3.24
C ILE A 408 -39.19 1.59 -3.69
N ASN A 409 -39.59 1.44 -4.95
CA ASN A 409 -40.70 2.18 -5.57
C ASN A 409 -42.00 1.38 -5.42
N TYR A 410 -43.01 1.96 -4.78
CA TYR A 410 -44.34 1.37 -4.59
C TYR A 410 -45.33 1.96 -5.58
N GLY A 411 -46.28 2.79 -5.12
CA GLY A 411 -47.31 3.38 -5.95
C GLY A 411 -46.80 4.44 -6.93
N GLU A 412 -45.69 5.10 -6.60
CA GLU A 412 -45.05 6.10 -7.46
C GLU A 412 -43.62 5.64 -7.79
N SER A 413 -43.22 5.76 -9.06
CA SER A 413 -41.84 5.49 -9.50
C SER A 413 -40.94 6.72 -9.47
N ASN A 414 -41.52 7.93 -9.45
CA ASN A 414 -40.81 9.23 -9.47
C ASN A 414 -39.77 9.38 -10.61
N GLY A 415 -40.00 8.68 -11.72
CA GLY A 415 -39.09 8.61 -12.85
C GLY A 415 -39.25 7.31 -13.63
N TRP A 416 -38.46 7.18 -14.69
CA TRP A 416 -38.42 5.98 -15.50
C TRP A 416 -37.56 4.90 -14.86
N VAL A 417 -38.14 3.72 -14.67
CA VAL A 417 -37.46 2.55 -14.10
C VAL A 417 -37.36 1.47 -15.19
N PRO A 418 -36.15 1.00 -15.54
CA PRO A 418 -35.99 -0.13 -16.46
C PRO A 418 -36.39 -1.44 -15.75
N ILE A 419 -37.42 -2.11 -16.27
CA ILE A 419 -37.89 -3.40 -15.75
C ILE A 419 -37.38 -4.54 -16.62
N PHE A 420 -36.53 -5.39 -16.03
CA PHE A 420 -35.93 -6.54 -16.69
C PHE A 420 -36.72 -7.83 -16.41
N MET A 421 -37.11 -8.53 -17.47
CA MET A 421 -37.94 -9.73 -17.41
C MET A 421 -37.35 -10.86 -18.25
N ASN A 422 -36.98 -11.97 -17.59
CA ASN A 422 -36.38 -13.12 -18.25
C ASN A 422 -37.39 -13.92 -19.08
N LEU A 423 -36.98 -14.33 -20.28
CA LEU A 423 -37.70 -15.27 -21.12
C LEU A 423 -37.26 -16.70 -20.82
N ASN A 424 -38.20 -17.52 -20.35
CA ASN A 424 -37.98 -18.95 -20.09
C ASN A 424 -38.13 -19.80 -21.36
N TYR A 425 -37.53 -19.38 -22.47
CA TYR A 425 -37.58 -20.10 -23.74
C TYR A 425 -36.31 -19.87 -24.57
N ASN A 426 -35.75 -20.93 -25.15
CA ASN A 426 -34.62 -20.80 -26.06
C ASN A 426 -35.12 -20.59 -27.49
N PHE A 427 -34.98 -19.37 -28.00
CA PHE A 427 -35.43 -19.01 -29.34
C PHE A 427 -34.52 -19.53 -30.46
N SER A 428 -33.30 -19.96 -30.14
CA SER A 428 -32.31 -20.45 -31.11
C SER A 428 -32.86 -21.62 -31.93
N ASN A 429 -32.96 -21.42 -33.25
CA ASN A 429 -33.47 -22.42 -34.20
C ASN A 429 -34.94 -22.85 -33.97
N SER A 430 -35.76 -22.02 -33.34
CA SER A 430 -37.20 -22.27 -33.14
C SER A 430 -38.06 -21.60 -34.21
N SER A 431 -39.26 -22.15 -34.47
CA SER A 431 -40.27 -21.46 -35.28
C SER A 431 -40.93 -20.26 -34.56
N ALA A 432 -40.54 -20.00 -33.30
CA ALA A 432 -41.07 -18.91 -32.49
C ALA A 432 -40.42 -17.55 -32.79
N LEU A 433 -39.24 -17.52 -33.46
CA LEU A 433 -38.48 -16.30 -33.76
C LEU A 433 -39.32 -15.15 -34.38
N ASN A 434 -40.35 -15.48 -35.17
CA ASN A 434 -41.24 -14.53 -35.85
C ASN A 434 -42.72 -14.68 -35.45
N ASN A 435 -43.03 -15.56 -34.48
CA ASN A 435 -44.39 -15.84 -34.02
C ASN A 435 -44.58 -15.45 -32.54
N THR A 436 -43.62 -14.73 -31.96
CA THR A 436 -43.70 -14.27 -30.58
C THR A 436 -44.56 -13.02 -30.48
N LEU A 437 -45.47 -13.01 -29.51
CA LEU A 437 -46.23 -11.83 -29.12
C LEU A 437 -45.92 -11.52 -27.66
N VAL A 438 -45.84 -10.24 -27.31
CA VAL A 438 -45.85 -9.77 -25.92
C VAL A 438 -47.17 -9.06 -25.66
N ARG A 439 -47.73 -9.26 -24.47
CA ARG A 439 -48.97 -8.63 -24.03
C ARG A 439 -48.74 -7.92 -22.72
N ILE A 440 -48.99 -6.62 -22.73
CA ILE A 440 -48.91 -5.73 -21.57
C ILE A 440 -50.35 -5.43 -21.15
N SER A 441 -50.73 -5.84 -19.95
CA SER A 441 -52.09 -5.69 -19.44
C SER A 441 -52.11 -4.86 -18.17
N VAL A 442 -52.86 -3.76 -18.17
CA VAL A 442 -53.14 -2.96 -16.95
C VAL A 442 -54.50 -3.37 -16.40
N ILE A 443 -54.50 -3.75 -15.12
CA ILE A 443 -55.66 -4.18 -14.36
C ILE A 443 -55.85 -3.22 -13.20
N THR A 444 -57.03 -2.61 -13.09
CA THR A 444 -57.39 -1.72 -11.98
C THR A 444 -58.64 -2.19 -11.25
N ASP A 445 -58.78 -1.83 -9.97
CA ASP A 445 -59.93 -2.13 -9.13
C ASP A 445 -60.94 -0.97 -9.06
N SER A 446 -61.95 -1.08 -8.19
CA SER A 446 -63.01 -0.06 -8.06
C SER A 446 -62.75 1.00 -6.98
N SER A 447 -61.57 1.03 -6.36
CA SER A 447 -61.30 1.76 -5.13
C SER A 447 -60.53 3.06 -5.35
N VAL A 448 -59.20 3.06 -5.23
CA VAL A 448 -58.32 4.22 -5.39
C VAL A 448 -57.73 4.16 -6.78
N ASN A 449 -57.79 5.26 -7.53
CA ASN A 449 -57.34 5.27 -8.92
C ASN A 449 -56.29 6.36 -9.20
N PHE A 450 -55.39 6.50 -8.24
CA PHE A 450 -54.23 7.39 -8.27
C PHE A 450 -53.13 6.80 -7.37
N GLY A 451 -51.87 7.18 -7.59
CA GLY A 451 -50.77 6.87 -6.68
C GLY A 451 -50.52 7.94 -5.62
N GLY A 452 -49.62 7.64 -4.69
CA GLY A 452 -49.31 8.55 -3.58
C GLY A 452 -50.45 8.73 -2.57
N LYS A 453 -50.48 9.92 -1.94
CA LYS A 453 -51.47 10.28 -0.90
C LYS A 453 -52.68 11.05 -1.44
N VAL A 454 -52.51 11.72 -2.58
CA VAL A 454 -53.51 12.55 -3.27
C VAL A 454 -53.25 12.45 -4.75
N SER A 455 -54.29 12.55 -5.58
CA SER A 455 -54.08 12.56 -7.03
C SER A 455 -53.21 13.75 -7.47
N SER A 456 -52.30 13.47 -8.40
CA SER A 456 -51.27 14.32 -8.97
C SER A 456 -51.63 14.76 -10.41
N GLU A 457 -50.65 15.19 -11.20
CA GLU A 457 -50.84 15.64 -12.58
C GLU A 457 -51.34 14.51 -13.49
N TRP A 458 -50.56 13.44 -13.63
CA TRP A 458 -50.87 12.28 -14.46
C TRP A 458 -50.90 11.02 -13.61
N GLU A 459 -51.84 10.14 -13.89
CA GLU A 459 -52.07 8.92 -13.11
C GLU A 459 -52.14 7.73 -14.06
N GLY A 460 -51.36 6.68 -13.80
CA GLY A 460 -51.36 5.44 -14.57
C GLY A 460 -49.97 4.86 -14.82
N PHE A 461 -49.81 4.18 -15.96
CA PHE A 461 -48.54 3.59 -16.40
C PHE A 461 -48.10 4.20 -17.73
N ALA A 462 -46.89 4.74 -17.78
CA ALA A 462 -46.19 5.06 -19.02
C ALA A 462 -45.14 3.98 -19.30
N ILE A 463 -45.08 3.51 -20.53
CA ILE A 463 -44.03 2.62 -21.02
C ILE A 463 -43.29 3.28 -22.18
N ASP A 464 -41.99 3.04 -22.21
CA ASP A 464 -41.09 3.48 -23.26
C ASP A 464 -39.95 2.47 -23.41
N ASN A 465 -39.15 2.56 -24.48
CA ASN A 465 -37.99 1.73 -24.76
C ASN A 465 -38.16 0.24 -24.42
N ILE A 466 -38.70 -0.52 -25.37
CA ILE A 466 -38.68 -1.97 -25.31
C ILE A 466 -37.36 -2.45 -25.91
N ILE A 467 -36.47 -2.99 -25.07
CA ILE A 467 -35.14 -3.47 -25.46
C ILE A 467 -35.05 -4.97 -25.26
N LEU A 468 -34.47 -5.65 -26.24
CA LEU A 468 -34.25 -7.09 -26.23
C LEU A 468 -32.79 -7.38 -25.90
N HIS A 469 -32.53 -8.18 -24.87
CA HIS A 469 -31.19 -8.51 -24.41
C HIS A 469 -30.84 -9.97 -24.66
N SER A 470 -29.55 -10.21 -24.92
CA SER A 470 -28.92 -11.52 -24.95
C SER A 470 -27.70 -11.49 -24.03
N GLY A 471 -27.78 -12.17 -22.89
CA GLY A 471 -26.64 -12.37 -21.99
C GLY A 471 -26.10 -11.07 -21.37
N ARG A 472 -26.97 -10.17 -20.90
CA ARG A 472 -26.63 -8.83 -20.36
C ARG A 472 -25.54 -8.84 -19.28
N ASN A 473 -25.45 -9.91 -18.48
CA ASN A 473 -24.41 -10.10 -17.44
C ASN A 473 -23.31 -11.10 -17.85
N GLY A 474 -23.24 -11.45 -19.13
CA GLY A 474 -22.27 -12.38 -19.70
C GLY A 474 -21.08 -11.67 -20.36
N PRO A 475 -20.08 -12.43 -20.83
CA PRO A 475 -18.87 -11.87 -21.43
C PRO A 475 -19.09 -11.23 -22.82
N ASN A 476 -20.24 -11.45 -23.46
CA ASN A 476 -20.59 -10.87 -24.76
C ASN A 476 -22.06 -10.43 -24.77
N PRO A 477 -22.42 -9.36 -24.04
CA PRO A 477 -23.78 -8.86 -24.02
C PRO A 477 -24.14 -8.27 -25.38
N SER A 478 -25.39 -8.43 -25.79
CA SER A 478 -25.94 -7.77 -26.98
C SER A 478 -27.36 -7.33 -26.69
N SER A 479 -27.71 -6.12 -27.15
CA SER A 479 -29.04 -5.55 -27.00
C SER A 479 -29.54 -5.00 -28.34
N VAL A 480 -30.86 -5.03 -28.54
CA VAL A 480 -31.54 -4.43 -29.70
C VAL A 480 -32.76 -3.67 -29.22
N LEU A 481 -32.82 -2.37 -29.53
CA LEU A 481 -34.02 -1.55 -29.34
C LEU A 481 -35.11 -2.02 -30.31
N HIS A 482 -36.27 -2.38 -29.78
CA HIS A 482 -37.43 -2.81 -30.54
C HIS A 482 -38.43 -1.66 -30.77
N SER A 483 -38.70 -0.85 -29.75
CA SER A 483 -39.64 0.28 -29.82
C SER A 483 -39.27 1.37 -28.82
N ASP A 484 -39.26 2.63 -29.29
CA ASP A 484 -38.95 3.85 -28.52
C ASP A 484 -40.14 4.81 -28.40
N PHE A 485 -41.28 4.45 -28.99
CA PHE A 485 -42.52 5.24 -29.02
C PHE A 485 -42.36 6.74 -29.35
N SER A 486 -41.27 7.14 -30.01
CA SER A 486 -40.98 8.53 -30.43
C SER A 486 -42.03 9.08 -31.42
N THR A 487 -42.77 8.17 -32.05
CA THR A 487 -43.90 8.46 -32.93
C THR A 487 -45.13 7.64 -32.55
N MET A 488 -46.32 8.15 -32.89
CA MET A 488 -47.59 7.51 -32.56
C MET A 488 -47.71 6.11 -33.21
N PRO A 489 -47.87 5.02 -32.43
CA PRO A 489 -48.00 3.67 -32.97
C PRO A 489 -49.32 3.47 -33.71
N ASN A 490 -49.30 2.68 -34.78
CA ASN A 490 -50.52 2.23 -35.44
C ASN A 490 -51.18 1.09 -34.64
N LEU A 491 -52.28 1.39 -33.95
CA LEU A 491 -52.98 0.45 -33.05
C LEU A 491 -54.03 -0.44 -33.73
N SER A 492 -54.03 -0.53 -35.06
CA SER A 492 -54.96 -1.41 -35.79
C SER A 492 -54.65 -2.89 -35.54
N LEU A 493 -55.69 -3.73 -35.49
CA LEU A 493 -55.55 -5.15 -35.21
C LEU A 493 -54.54 -5.83 -36.15
N GLY A 494 -53.46 -6.39 -35.58
CA GLY A 494 -52.40 -7.08 -36.33
C GLY A 494 -51.29 -6.17 -36.87
N SER A 495 -51.25 -4.90 -36.46
CA SER A 495 -50.15 -3.97 -36.78
C SER A 495 -48.81 -4.44 -36.20
N GLN A 496 -47.70 -4.02 -36.84
CA GLN A 496 -46.34 -4.26 -36.34
C GLN A 496 -46.06 -3.46 -35.07
N ASP A 497 -46.67 -2.28 -34.91
CA ASP A 497 -46.57 -1.44 -33.72
C ASP A 497 -47.52 -1.93 -32.60
N GLY A 498 -48.15 -3.09 -32.78
CA GLY A 498 -49.10 -3.68 -31.84
C GLY A 498 -50.53 -3.16 -31.96
N TRP A 499 -51.44 -3.73 -31.15
CA TRP A 499 -52.86 -3.39 -31.16
C TRP A 499 -53.47 -3.52 -29.77
N LEU A 500 -54.64 -2.88 -29.59
CA LEU A 500 -55.37 -2.90 -28.34
C LEU A 500 -56.43 -4.01 -28.33
N MET A 501 -56.60 -4.65 -27.18
CA MET A 501 -57.75 -5.51 -26.88
C MET A 501 -58.32 -5.17 -25.50
N SER A 502 -59.64 -5.07 -25.41
CA SER A 502 -60.38 -4.95 -24.15
C SER A 502 -61.22 -6.21 -23.91
N TYR A 503 -61.30 -6.66 -22.66
CA TYR A 503 -62.17 -7.77 -22.26
C TYR A 503 -63.35 -7.23 -21.44
N GLY A 504 -64.58 -7.40 -21.94
CA GLY A 504 -65.79 -6.88 -21.30
C GLY A 504 -66.25 -5.52 -21.85
N THR A 505 -67.04 -4.77 -21.06
CA THR A 505 -67.58 -3.44 -21.44
C THR A 505 -66.68 -2.27 -21.01
N THR A 506 -65.43 -2.54 -20.61
CA THR A 506 -64.51 -1.56 -20.04
C THR A 506 -63.70 -0.88 -21.14
N GLN A 507 -63.53 0.44 -21.03
CA GLN A 507 -62.81 1.25 -22.01
C GLN A 507 -61.30 1.13 -21.80
N SER A 508 -60.53 0.95 -22.89
CA SER A 508 -59.08 1.02 -22.80
C SER A 508 -58.59 2.45 -22.65
N GLN A 509 -57.61 2.68 -21.77
CA GLN A 509 -56.95 3.98 -21.59
C GLN A 509 -55.55 4.05 -22.20
N TRP A 510 -55.13 3.02 -22.93
CA TRP A 510 -53.89 3.06 -23.69
C TRP A 510 -53.98 4.14 -24.77
N GLN A 511 -53.06 5.09 -24.74
CA GLN A 511 -52.92 6.23 -25.63
C GLN A 511 -51.45 6.57 -25.81
N TRP A 512 -51.10 7.19 -26.94
CA TRP A 512 -49.77 7.74 -27.13
C TRP A 512 -49.74 9.18 -26.65
N THR A 513 -48.63 9.62 -26.07
CA THR A 513 -48.42 11.00 -25.62
C THR A 513 -47.01 11.47 -25.95
N ASP A 514 -46.85 12.76 -26.27
CA ASP A 514 -45.57 13.46 -26.42
C ASP A 514 -45.17 14.23 -25.15
N THR A 515 -45.94 14.10 -24.07
CA THR A 515 -45.66 14.74 -22.77
C THR A 515 -44.64 13.97 -21.93
N LEU A 516 -44.39 12.69 -22.25
CA LEU A 516 -43.50 11.77 -21.54
C LEU A 516 -42.52 11.11 -22.53
N GLY A 517 -41.35 10.67 -22.07
CA GLY A 517 -40.36 9.88 -22.81
C GLY A 517 -39.07 9.66 -22.00
N VAL A 518 -38.41 8.51 -22.14
CA VAL A 518 -37.26 8.10 -21.30
C VAL A 518 -35.91 8.68 -21.75
N ASP A 519 -35.81 9.12 -23.00
CA ASP A 519 -34.57 9.66 -23.62
C ASP A 519 -34.77 11.09 -24.17
N SER A 520 -35.73 11.84 -23.61
CA SER A 520 -36.07 13.17 -24.11
C SER A 520 -35.12 14.26 -23.65
N MET A 521 -35.31 15.49 -24.14
CA MET A 521 -34.55 16.67 -23.72
C MET A 521 -34.41 16.78 -22.20
N GLU A 522 -33.15 16.81 -21.75
CA GLU A 522 -32.74 16.96 -20.36
C GLU A 522 -32.00 18.29 -20.17
N VAL A 523 -32.34 19.02 -19.12
CA VAL A 523 -31.68 20.28 -18.75
C VAL A 523 -31.41 20.28 -17.26
N THR A 524 -30.13 20.43 -16.90
CA THR A 524 -29.69 20.65 -15.51
C THR A 524 -29.15 22.06 -15.40
N ASN A 525 -29.69 22.84 -14.46
CA ASN A 525 -29.30 24.24 -14.27
C ASN A 525 -28.71 24.46 -12.88
N PHE A 526 -27.66 25.26 -12.81
CA PHE A 526 -27.06 25.78 -11.60
C PHE A 526 -27.03 27.30 -11.70
N SER A 527 -27.94 27.97 -10.99
CA SER A 527 -28.04 29.43 -11.02
C SER A 527 -27.07 30.14 -10.08
N PHE A 528 -26.44 29.41 -9.14
CA PHE A 528 -25.57 29.99 -8.11
C PHE A 528 -26.25 31.09 -7.26
N ASP A 529 -27.60 31.06 -7.15
CA ASP A 529 -28.35 32.03 -6.35
C ASP A 529 -28.33 31.77 -4.84
N LYS A 530 -27.98 30.54 -4.46
CA LYS A 530 -28.00 30.05 -3.08
C LYS A 530 -26.72 29.30 -2.78
N GLY A 531 -26.35 29.30 -1.51
CA GLY A 531 -25.22 28.56 -1.00
C GLY A 531 -25.42 28.16 0.46
N ASN A 532 -24.48 27.37 0.97
CA ASN A 532 -24.45 26.96 2.37
C ASN A 532 -23.58 27.94 3.17
N ILE A 533 -23.95 28.24 4.41
CA ILE A 533 -23.11 29.04 5.32
C ILE A 533 -22.11 28.10 5.98
N LEU A 534 -20.87 28.08 5.48
CA LEU A 534 -19.79 27.20 5.95
C LEU A 534 -18.45 27.96 5.94
N PRO A 535 -17.43 27.47 6.64
CA PRO A 535 -16.08 27.97 6.45
C PRO A 535 -15.63 27.79 4.99
N ALA A 536 -14.82 28.72 4.50
CA ALA A 536 -14.38 28.70 3.11
C ALA A 536 -13.63 27.39 2.76
N GLY A 537 -13.93 26.80 1.60
CA GLY A 537 -13.37 25.52 1.15
C GLY A 537 -14.09 24.28 1.68
N TRP A 538 -14.92 24.40 2.72
CA TRP A 538 -15.82 23.32 3.14
C TRP A 538 -17.03 23.24 2.22
N SER A 539 -17.62 22.04 2.10
CA SER A 539 -18.85 21.84 1.32
C SER A 539 -19.77 20.83 2.00
N LEU A 540 -21.04 20.84 1.59
CA LEU A 540 -22.09 20.04 2.21
C LEU A 540 -23.01 19.43 1.16
N ILE A 541 -23.37 18.17 1.38
CA ILE A 541 -24.33 17.41 0.57
C ILE A 541 -25.31 16.70 1.49
N SER A 542 -26.59 16.69 1.13
CA SER A 542 -27.61 15.87 1.78
C SER A 542 -28.60 15.34 0.74
N ILE A 543 -29.23 14.19 1.03
CA ILE A 543 -30.31 13.64 0.20
C ILE A 543 -31.56 14.55 0.25
N ASP A 544 -31.78 15.24 1.37
CA ASP A 544 -32.94 16.12 1.57
C ASP A 544 -32.58 17.38 2.37
N GLN A 545 -33.58 18.12 2.88
CA GLN A 545 -33.34 19.32 3.68
C GLN A 545 -32.80 19.02 5.11
N LYS A 546 -32.60 17.75 5.48
CA LYS A 546 -32.00 17.33 6.75
C LYS A 546 -30.49 17.26 6.56
N GLN A 547 -29.78 18.27 7.04
CA GLN A 547 -28.36 18.43 6.76
C GLN A 547 -27.60 18.93 7.98
N TRP A 548 -26.28 18.79 7.94
CA TRP A 548 -25.39 19.48 8.88
C TRP A 548 -25.69 20.98 8.94
N GLN A 549 -25.55 21.54 10.13
CA GLN A 549 -25.75 22.95 10.43
C GLN A 549 -24.49 23.49 11.10
N VAL A 550 -24.02 24.65 10.66
CA VAL A 550 -22.95 25.40 11.33
C VAL A 550 -23.54 26.59 12.06
N GLY A 551 -23.18 26.76 13.33
CA GLY A 551 -23.62 27.90 14.13
C GLY A 551 -23.58 27.67 15.64
N THR A 552 -24.28 28.54 16.37
CA THR A 552 -24.32 28.51 17.83
C THR A 552 -25.32 27.49 18.38
N ILE A 553 -25.04 26.92 19.54
CA ILE A 553 -26.00 26.07 20.27
C ILE A 553 -27.09 27.00 20.86
N PRO A 554 -28.39 26.83 20.51
CA PRO A 554 -29.46 27.70 21.01
C PRO A 554 -29.63 27.63 22.52
N ASN A 555 -29.85 28.79 23.15
CA ASN A 555 -30.08 28.89 24.58
C ASN A 555 -31.32 28.08 25.02
N GLY A 556 -31.15 27.18 25.99
CA GLY A 556 -32.23 26.39 26.58
C GLY A 556 -32.56 25.09 25.84
N THR A 557 -31.73 24.65 24.89
CA THR A 557 -31.81 23.29 24.34
C THR A 557 -31.55 22.24 25.42
N THR A 558 -32.27 21.12 25.36
CA THR A 558 -32.00 19.92 26.17
C THR A 558 -31.21 18.85 25.41
N TYR A 559 -31.01 19.06 24.11
CA TYR A 559 -30.29 18.15 23.21
C TYR A 559 -28.92 18.71 22.85
N GLY A 560 -27.94 17.82 22.74
CA GLY A 560 -26.58 18.15 22.32
C GLY A 560 -25.67 18.59 23.46
N PRO A 561 -24.46 19.04 23.15
CA PRO A 561 -23.50 19.54 24.14
C PRO A 561 -23.98 20.86 24.77
N SER A 562 -23.50 21.16 25.97
CA SER A 562 -23.84 22.42 26.67
C SER A 562 -23.06 23.64 26.15
N MET A 563 -21.93 23.42 25.50
CA MET A 563 -21.06 24.45 24.92
C MET A 563 -20.11 23.81 23.90
N TRP A 564 -19.61 24.62 22.97
CA TRP A 564 -18.53 24.24 22.05
C TRP A 564 -17.17 24.17 22.78
N PRO A 565 -16.25 23.30 22.32
CA PRO A 565 -14.92 23.16 22.92
C PRO A 565 -14.05 24.39 22.65
N SER A 566 -14.23 25.05 21.50
CA SER A 566 -13.64 26.33 21.14
C SER A 566 -14.75 27.34 20.77
N GLY A 567 -14.47 28.64 20.84
CA GLY A 567 -15.37 29.68 20.32
C GLY A 567 -16.83 29.64 20.80
N GLN A 568 -17.77 29.92 19.88
CA GLN A 568 -19.23 29.93 20.07
C GLN A 568 -19.99 29.19 18.97
N GLN A 569 -19.34 28.76 17.89
CA GLN A 569 -19.91 28.09 16.74
C GLN A 569 -19.25 26.73 16.53
N GLY A 570 -19.93 25.86 15.80
CA GLY A 570 -19.45 24.52 15.44
C GLY A 570 -20.44 23.86 14.49
N ALA A 571 -20.12 22.65 14.02
CA ALA A 571 -20.98 21.90 13.12
C ALA A 571 -21.76 20.82 13.88
N GLY A 572 -23.08 20.72 13.66
CA GLY A 572 -23.93 19.69 14.26
C GLY A 572 -25.00 19.20 13.29
N THR A 573 -25.42 17.94 13.44
CA THR A 573 -26.50 17.36 12.62
C THR A 573 -27.84 18.06 12.83
N TYR A 574 -28.06 18.61 14.03
CA TYR A 574 -29.17 19.51 14.33
C TYR A 574 -28.85 20.36 15.57
N LEU A 575 -28.72 21.69 15.43
CA LEU A 575 -28.27 22.52 16.56
C LEU A 575 -29.39 22.79 17.58
N GLY A 576 -30.66 22.78 17.17
CA GLY A 576 -31.80 23.21 17.98
C GLY A 576 -32.71 22.10 18.53
N GLY A 577 -32.29 20.84 18.50
CA GLY A 577 -33.14 19.69 18.84
C GLY A 577 -32.52 18.36 18.40
N PRO A 578 -33.28 17.25 18.46
CA PRO A 578 -32.77 15.95 18.02
C PRO A 578 -32.54 15.91 16.50
N TYR A 579 -31.68 15.01 16.04
CA TYR A 579 -31.51 14.74 14.61
C TYR A 579 -32.81 14.19 14.01
N ARG A 580 -32.92 14.24 12.69
CA ARG A 580 -34.10 13.76 11.96
C ARG A 580 -33.95 12.30 11.56
N ASN A 581 -35.03 11.54 11.61
CA ASN A 581 -35.07 10.19 11.04
C ASN A 581 -34.83 10.21 9.52
N GLU A 582 -34.32 9.12 8.94
CA GLU A 582 -33.98 8.99 7.52
C GLU A 582 -33.10 10.13 7.00
N MET A 583 -32.06 10.49 7.77
CA MET A 583 -31.10 11.52 7.41
C MET A 583 -29.86 10.86 6.82
N LEU A 584 -29.39 11.32 5.67
CA LEU A 584 -28.05 11.02 5.16
C LEU A 584 -27.42 12.32 4.68
N THR A 585 -26.40 12.78 5.39
CA THR A 585 -25.71 14.03 5.09
C THR A 585 -24.21 13.88 5.21
N HIS A 586 -23.48 14.66 4.41
CA HIS A 586 -22.05 14.65 4.29
C HIS A 586 -21.52 16.08 4.41
N LEU A 587 -20.59 16.29 5.33
CA LEU A 587 -19.79 17.50 5.45
C LEU A 587 -18.37 17.18 4.96
N TYR A 588 -17.86 17.97 4.03
CA TYR A 588 -16.56 17.75 3.39
C TYR A 588 -15.59 18.83 3.82
N SER A 589 -14.39 18.41 4.23
CA SER A 589 -13.29 19.33 4.48
C SER A 589 -12.75 19.92 3.17
N PRO A 590 -11.95 20.99 3.25
CA PRO A 590 -11.01 21.36 2.20
C PRO A 590 -10.04 20.21 1.88
N GLU A 591 -9.32 20.36 0.78
CA GLU A 591 -8.20 19.48 0.45
C GLU A 591 -6.92 19.94 1.17
N TYR A 592 -6.23 19.00 1.80
CA TYR A 592 -5.00 19.24 2.55
C TYR A 592 -3.81 18.64 1.80
N PHE A 593 -2.79 19.45 1.51
CA PHE A 593 -1.53 18.98 0.94
C PHE A 593 -0.62 18.43 2.05
N LEU A 594 -0.30 17.13 2.00
CA LEU A 594 0.68 16.52 2.89
C LEU A 594 2.06 16.49 2.24
N PRO A 595 3.07 17.19 2.79
CA PRO A 595 4.43 17.08 2.26
C PRO A 595 4.94 15.64 2.33
N VAL A 596 5.73 15.24 1.33
CA VAL A 596 6.35 13.90 1.28
C VAL A 596 7.19 13.67 2.55
N GLY A 597 6.93 12.58 3.26
CA GLY A 597 7.65 12.22 4.50
C GLY A 597 7.21 13.01 5.73
N ALA A 598 6.15 13.83 5.65
CA ALA A 598 5.59 14.52 6.80
C ALA A 598 4.83 13.57 7.74
N SER A 599 4.94 13.84 9.03
CA SER A 599 4.17 13.17 10.07
C SER A 599 2.86 13.91 10.29
N SER A 600 1.74 13.34 9.84
CA SER A 600 0.42 13.99 9.79
C SER A 600 -0.69 13.14 10.40
N ARG A 601 -1.74 13.80 10.86
CA ARG A 601 -2.93 13.18 11.45
C ARG A 601 -4.18 14.04 11.25
N LEU A 602 -5.31 13.39 11.02
CA LEU A 602 -6.63 13.96 11.21
C LEU A 602 -6.85 14.24 12.70
N SER A 603 -7.38 15.41 13.04
CA SER A 603 -7.73 15.81 14.40
C SER A 603 -9.06 16.55 14.38
N PHE A 604 -9.99 16.18 15.26
CA PHE A 604 -11.22 16.94 15.50
C PHE A 604 -11.82 16.65 16.89
N LYS A 605 -12.58 17.60 17.43
CA LYS A 605 -13.42 17.41 18.61
C LYS A 605 -14.74 16.79 18.18
N SER A 606 -15.19 15.77 18.89
CA SER A 606 -16.43 15.05 18.60
C SER A 606 -17.32 14.92 19.83
N TRP A 607 -18.61 15.22 19.68
CA TRP A 607 -19.64 14.89 20.66
C TRP A 607 -20.77 14.17 19.95
N VAL A 608 -21.10 12.93 20.34
CA VAL A 608 -22.08 12.11 19.60
C VAL A 608 -23.02 11.32 20.50
N CYS A 609 -24.32 11.37 20.22
CA CYS A 609 -25.29 10.50 20.85
C CYS A 609 -26.41 10.12 19.89
N THR A 610 -26.44 8.86 19.48
CA THR A 610 -27.39 8.31 18.51
C THR A 610 -27.95 6.96 18.97
N GLU A 611 -28.83 6.35 18.18
CA GLU A 611 -29.27 4.97 18.42
C GLU A 611 -28.10 4.01 18.17
N ALA A 612 -27.55 3.47 19.27
CA ALA A 612 -26.39 2.61 19.22
C ALA A 612 -26.54 1.48 18.18
N ASN A 613 -25.58 1.36 17.27
CA ASN A 613 -25.49 0.34 16.22
C ASN A 613 -26.53 0.44 15.07
N TRP A 614 -27.48 1.39 15.15
CA TRP A 614 -28.46 1.68 14.08
C TRP A 614 -28.09 2.97 13.35
N ASP A 615 -27.78 4.01 14.12
CA ASP A 615 -27.53 5.37 13.68
C ASP A 615 -26.13 5.82 14.12
N GLY A 616 -25.51 6.72 13.38
CA GLY A 616 -24.21 7.23 13.77
C GLY A 616 -23.50 8.02 12.70
N GLY A 617 -22.29 8.46 13.07
CA GLY A 617 -21.34 9.13 12.19
C GLY A 617 -20.25 8.19 11.70
N ALA A 618 -19.75 8.42 10.50
CA ALA A 618 -18.55 7.78 9.97
C ALA A 618 -17.66 8.82 9.26
N VAL A 619 -16.35 8.64 9.34
CA VAL A 619 -15.36 9.48 8.65
C VAL A 619 -14.74 8.67 7.52
N SER A 620 -14.62 9.30 6.35
CA SER A 620 -13.99 8.72 5.16
C SER A 620 -12.93 9.65 4.59
N ILE A 621 -11.96 9.06 3.88
CA ILE A 621 -10.81 9.74 3.28
C ILE A 621 -10.87 9.60 1.76
N SER A 622 -10.39 10.62 1.06
CA SER A 622 -10.14 10.60 -0.39
C SER A 622 -8.75 11.17 -0.69
N THR A 623 -8.10 10.63 -1.73
CA THR A 623 -6.82 11.13 -2.29
C THR A 623 -6.94 11.61 -3.75
N ASP A 624 -8.17 11.71 -4.28
CA ASP A 624 -8.44 12.05 -5.69
C ASP A 624 -9.43 13.23 -5.82
N GLY A 625 -9.29 14.19 -4.90
CA GLY A 625 -10.17 15.36 -4.84
C GLY A 625 -11.60 15.03 -4.44
N GLY A 626 -11.88 13.82 -3.94
CA GLY A 626 -13.21 13.38 -3.49
C GLY A 626 -14.03 12.67 -4.55
N LEU A 627 -13.41 12.06 -5.57
CA LEU A 627 -14.10 11.21 -6.55
C LEU A 627 -14.38 9.83 -5.94
N ASN A 628 -13.38 9.25 -5.29
CA ASN A 628 -13.50 8.00 -4.55
C ASN A 628 -13.25 8.22 -3.06
N TRP A 629 -13.95 7.45 -2.25
CA TRP A 629 -13.91 7.54 -0.80
C TRP A 629 -13.79 6.15 -0.18
N TRP A 630 -12.97 6.02 0.85
CA TRP A 630 -12.96 4.84 1.71
C TRP A 630 -13.12 5.23 3.17
N TYR A 631 -13.77 4.39 3.97
CA TYR A 631 -13.93 4.64 5.39
C TYR A 631 -12.62 4.43 6.13
N ILE A 632 -12.46 5.18 7.22
CA ILE A 632 -11.35 4.94 8.16
C ILE A 632 -11.54 3.53 8.75
N PRO A 633 -10.51 2.66 8.69
CA PRO A 633 -10.63 1.30 9.21
C PRO A 633 -11.09 1.27 10.69
N PRO A 634 -11.94 0.30 11.08
CA PRO A 634 -12.45 0.22 12.45
C PRO A 634 -11.33 0.18 13.50
N ALA A 635 -11.42 1.08 14.48
CA ALA A 635 -10.45 1.24 15.57
C ALA A 635 -11.23 1.45 16.88
N ILE A 636 -11.74 0.35 17.42
CA ILE A 636 -12.73 0.34 18.50
C ILE A 636 -12.10 0.76 19.83
N GLY A 637 -12.72 1.70 20.52
CA GLY A 637 -12.31 2.20 21.84
C GLY A 637 -11.27 3.31 21.80
N THR A 638 -10.67 3.60 20.64
CA THR A 638 -9.80 4.78 20.43
C THR A 638 -10.51 5.79 19.54
N PHE A 639 -10.74 5.45 18.28
CA PHE A 639 -11.40 6.34 17.32
C PHE A 639 -12.90 6.04 17.22
N HIS A 640 -13.27 4.79 16.92
CA HIS A 640 -14.65 4.36 16.72
C HIS A 640 -15.27 3.81 18.01
N ASP A 641 -16.59 3.94 18.13
CA ASP A 641 -17.33 3.40 19.28
C ASP A 641 -17.62 1.90 19.11
N GLN A 642 -18.09 1.51 17.92
CA GLN A 642 -18.32 0.12 17.54
C GLN A 642 -18.36 -0.06 16.01
N ILE A 643 -18.61 -1.28 15.54
CA ILE A 643 -18.86 -1.61 14.13
C ILE A 643 -20.38 -1.71 13.91
N SER A 644 -20.91 -1.05 12.89
CA SER A 644 -22.33 -1.17 12.55
C SER A 644 -22.62 -2.56 11.99
N THR A 645 -23.53 -3.29 12.63
CA THR A 645 -23.78 -4.72 12.35
C THR A 645 -25.24 -5.10 12.35
N ILE A 646 -26.15 -4.18 12.71
CA ILE A 646 -27.58 -4.47 12.85
C ILE A 646 -28.36 -4.03 11.61
N ASN A 647 -28.19 -2.78 11.18
CA ASN A 647 -28.93 -2.24 10.05
C ASN A 647 -28.21 -2.55 8.73
N SER A 648 -28.58 -3.65 8.06
CA SER A 648 -28.01 -4.03 6.76
C SER A 648 -28.32 -3.05 5.62
N ASN A 649 -29.25 -2.12 5.82
CA ASN A 649 -29.57 -1.07 4.86
C ASN A 649 -28.80 0.23 5.14
N SER A 650 -28.07 0.30 6.26
CA SER A 650 -27.21 1.44 6.56
C SER A 650 -26.03 1.49 5.57
N PRO A 651 -25.65 2.66 5.05
CA PRO A 651 -24.43 2.80 4.26
C PRO A 651 -23.16 2.48 5.07
N PHE A 652 -23.27 2.38 6.40
CA PHE A 652 -22.16 2.06 7.29
C PHE A 652 -22.14 0.59 7.73
N TYR A 653 -22.99 -0.28 7.18
CA TYR A 653 -23.02 -1.69 7.57
C TYR A 653 -21.67 -2.38 7.31
N GLY A 654 -21.07 -2.92 8.37
CA GLY A 654 -19.72 -3.51 8.35
C GLY A 654 -18.59 -2.52 8.66
N GLU A 655 -18.88 -1.22 8.77
CA GLU A 655 -17.91 -0.16 8.98
C GLU A 655 -17.88 0.33 10.43
N GLY A 656 -16.79 0.99 10.81
CA GLY A 656 -16.65 1.64 12.11
C GLY A 656 -17.53 2.89 12.20
N ILE A 657 -18.23 3.05 13.33
CA ILE A 657 -19.13 4.19 13.55
C ILE A 657 -18.86 4.90 14.89
N LEU A 658 -19.25 6.17 14.93
CA LEU A 658 -19.33 7.05 16.10
C LEU A 658 -20.81 7.20 16.46
N ASP A 659 -21.23 6.66 17.61
CA ASP A 659 -22.64 6.64 18.02
C ASP A 659 -22.86 6.93 19.52
N GLY A 660 -21.79 7.06 20.29
CA GLY A 660 -21.82 7.34 21.72
C GLY A 660 -22.10 6.11 22.59
N SER A 661 -22.09 4.90 22.03
CA SER A 661 -22.36 3.65 22.76
C SER A 661 -21.30 3.30 23.81
N THR A 662 -20.08 3.83 23.68
CA THR A 662 -18.97 3.62 24.63
C THR A 662 -19.10 4.44 25.92
N ILE A 663 -20.12 5.28 26.02
CA ILE A 663 -20.22 6.32 27.04
C ILE A 663 -20.84 5.74 28.31
N PRO A 664 -20.13 5.76 29.45
CA PRO A 664 -20.60 5.12 30.67
C PRO A 664 -21.94 5.69 31.15
N GLY A 665 -22.96 4.83 31.24
CA GLY A 665 -24.30 5.22 31.71
C GLY A 665 -25.26 5.71 30.60
N GLY A 666 -24.82 5.67 29.34
CA GLY A 666 -25.59 6.15 28.18
C GLY A 666 -25.26 7.60 27.82
N CYS A 667 -25.42 7.94 26.54
CA CYS A 667 -25.01 9.25 26.02
C CYS A 667 -26.09 10.35 26.14
N GLN A 668 -27.37 9.98 26.29
CA GLN A 668 -28.48 10.95 26.27
C GLN A 668 -28.50 11.83 27.52
N ASN A 669 -28.73 13.13 27.33
CA ASN A 669 -28.82 14.11 28.41
C ASN A 669 -27.61 14.09 29.37
N ALA A 670 -26.45 13.60 28.91
CA ALA A 670 -25.25 13.49 29.71
C ALA A 670 -24.40 14.76 29.55
N ALA A 671 -24.19 15.49 30.64
CA ALA A 671 -23.24 16.60 30.66
C ALA A 671 -21.81 16.05 30.59
N ARG A 672 -21.17 16.19 29.41
CA ARG A 672 -19.80 15.72 29.15
C ARG A 672 -19.08 16.64 28.16
N PRO A 673 -17.74 16.66 28.18
CA PRO A 673 -16.95 17.36 27.16
C PRO A 673 -17.05 16.67 25.79
N PHE A 674 -16.52 17.34 24.77
CA PHE A 674 -16.19 16.70 23.50
C PHE A 674 -14.99 15.76 23.68
N ASP A 675 -14.98 14.67 22.92
CA ASP A 675 -13.87 13.73 22.83
C ASP A 675 -12.90 14.13 21.72
N ASP A 676 -11.62 13.85 21.92
CA ASP A 676 -10.59 14.08 20.90
C ASP A 676 -10.51 12.88 19.96
N LYS A 677 -10.78 13.10 18.68
CA LYS A 677 -10.70 12.07 17.64
C LYS A 677 -9.47 12.34 16.78
N VAL A 678 -8.51 11.41 16.85
CA VAL A 678 -7.24 11.49 16.13
C VAL A 678 -7.05 10.23 15.30
N PHE A 679 -6.76 10.40 14.01
CA PHE A 679 -6.43 9.30 13.11
C PHE A 679 -5.15 9.62 12.33
N GLU A 680 -4.21 8.69 12.30
CA GLU A 680 -2.91 8.89 11.64
C GLU A 680 -3.05 8.84 10.11
N THR A 681 -2.47 9.84 9.44
CA THR A 681 -2.48 9.95 7.96
C THR A 681 -1.07 10.02 7.38
N THR A 682 -0.05 9.73 8.19
CA THR A 682 1.37 9.76 7.80
C THR A 682 1.66 8.83 6.61
N ASN A 683 0.94 7.71 6.49
CA ASN A 683 1.05 6.80 5.34
C ASN A 683 0.56 7.42 4.01
N LEU A 684 -0.16 8.53 4.06
CA LEU A 684 -0.62 9.32 2.92
C LEU A 684 0.27 10.54 2.67
N SER A 685 1.45 10.63 3.30
CA SER A 685 2.39 11.72 3.05
C SER A 685 2.79 11.78 1.57
N GLY A 686 2.80 12.98 0.99
CA GLY A 686 3.01 13.20 -0.44
C GLY A 686 1.73 13.29 -1.26
N GLU A 687 0.58 12.93 -0.70
CA GLU A 687 -0.72 13.02 -1.36
C GLU A 687 -1.49 14.28 -0.94
N ASN A 688 -2.44 14.69 -1.78
CA ASN A 688 -3.53 15.58 -1.38
C ASN A 688 -4.64 14.73 -0.76
N ILE A 689 -5.11 15.10 0.43
CA ILE A 689 -6.15 14.34 1.11
C ILE A 689 -7.34 15.20 1.51
N ARG A 690 -8.51 14.57 1.55
CA ARG A 690 -9.76 15.18 2.00
C ARG A 690 -10.50 14.26 2.97
N PHE A 691 -11.23 14.85 3.91
CA PHE A 691 -12.11 14.13 4.83
C PHE A 691 -13.58 14.40 4.53
N ARG A 692 -14.41 13.37 4.74
CA ARG A 692 -15.87 13.46 4.67
C ARG A 692 -16.48 12.90 5.95
N TYR A 693 -17.21 13.75 6.66
CA TYR A 693 -17.97 13.45 7.88
C TYR A 693 -19.41 13.14 7.50
N SER A 694 -19.76 11.86 7.54
CA SER A 694 -21.06 11.35 7.10
C SER A 694 -21.92 10.98 8.30
N PHE A 695 -23.19 11.36 8.30
CA PHE A 695 -24.16 10.98 9.32
C PHE A 695 -25.35 10.27 8.69
N PHE A 696 -25.76 9.15 9.29
CA PHE A 696 -26.91 8.35 8.86
C PHE A 696 -27.86 8.06 10.03
N SER A 697 -29.17 8.12 9.78
CA SER A 697 -30.21 7.65 10.70
C SER A 697 -31.30 6.82 10.01
N ASP A 698 -31.86 5.87 10.76
CA ASP A 698 -32.98 5.03 10.35
C ASP A 698 -34.36 5.72 10.51
N GLN A 699 -35.46 4.97 10.35
CA GLN A 699 -36.82 5.51 10.44
C GLN A 699 -37.34 5.76 11.87
N LEU A 700 -36.66 5.26 12.90
CA LEU A 700 -37.31 4.93 14.18
C LEU A 700 -37.02 5.92 15.30
N LEU A 701 -35.78 5.97 15.81
CA LEU A 701 -35.44 6.74 17.01
C LEU A 701 -34.55 7.93 16.67
N GLU A 702 -34.84 9.05 17.32
CA GLU A 702 -34.11 10.30 17.17
C GLU A 702 -33.51 10.68 18.53
N PHE A 703 -32.22 11.02 18.54
CA PHE A 703 -31.49 11.50 19.72
C PHE A 703 -30.76 12.81 19.42
N ASP A 704 -29.84 13.21 20.30
CA ASP A 704 -29.12 14.47 20.25
C ASP A 704 -28.31 14.65 18.95
N GLY A 705 -27.73 13.58 18.40
CA GLY A 705 -27.00 13.61 17.13
C GLY A 705 -25.50 13.73 17.27
N TRP A 706 -24.84 14.26 16.23
CA TRP A 706 -23.38 14.36 16.16
C TRP A 706 -22.95 15.81 15.94
N TYR A 707 -21.96 16.24 16.72
CA TYR A 707 -21.40 17.58 16.73
C TYR A 707 -19.88 17.48 16.61
N ILE A 708 -19.30 18.32 15.75
CA ILE A 708 -17.86 18.41 15.52
C ILE A 708 -17.38 19.85 15.58
N ASP A 709 -16.15 20.02 16.05
CA ASP A 709 -15.45 21.31 16.12
C ASP A 709 -13.92 21.08 16.06
N ASP A 710 -13.12 22.13 15.88
CA ASP A 710 -11.67 22.11 15.71
C ASP A 710 -11.22 21.00 14.73
N ALA A 711 -11.83 20.94 13.54
CA ALA A 711 -11.65 19.85 12.60
C ALA A 711 -10.63 20.15 11.50
N GLY A 712 -9.68 19.24 11.26
CA GLY A 712 -8.77 19.32 10.13
C GLY A 712 -7.53 18.44 10.25
N ILE A 713 -6.41 18.91 9.71
CA ILE A 713 -5.13 18.19 9.69
C ILE A 713 -4.12 18.86 10.63
N GLU A 714 -3.31 18.05 11.31
CA GLU A 714 -2.12 18.51 12.01
C GLU A 714 -0.87 17.83 11.44
N ILE A 715 0.17 18.63 11.17
CA ILE A 715 1.48 18.22 10.67
C ILE A 715 2.55 18.58 11.69
N ASP A 716 3.48 17.66 11.95
CA ASP A 716 4.56 17.87 12.92
C ASP A 716 5.64 18.82 12.43
N ILE A 717 6.14 19.64 13.36
CA ILE A 717 7.35 20.46 13.19
C ILE A 717 8.45 19.83 14.05
N PHE A 718 9.54 19.44 13.40
CA PHE A 718 10.69 18.78 14.01
C PHE A 718 11.81 19.77 14.31
N GLU A 719 12.63 19.44 15.32
CA GLU A 719 13.92 20.10 15.56
C GLU A 719 14.81 20.03 14.30
N LEU A 720 15.61 21.08 14.04
CA LEU A 720 16.47 21.14 12.84
C LEU A 720 17.66 20.18 12.89
N GLN A 721 18.12 19.82 14.09
CA GLN A 721 19.24 18.92 14.32
C GLN A 721 19.10 18.20 15.66
N GLY A 722 19.65 16.99 15.73
CA GLY A 722 19.64 16.19 16.95
C GLY A 722 20.56 14.99 16.85
N THR A 723 20.86 14.39 18.00
CA THR A 723 21.72 13.22 18.08
C THR A 723 21.14 12.16 19.00
N TRP A 724 21.30 10.90 18.62
CA TRP A 724 21.10 9.75 19.50
C TRP A 724 22.42 9.03 19.70
N THR A 725 22.75 8.68 20.93
CA THR A 725 23.93 7.87 21.26
C THR A 725 23.51 6.56 21.91
N SER A 726 23.91 5.46 21.31
CA SER A 726 23.60 4.10 21.78
C SER A 726 24.14 3.83 23.19
N PRO A 727 23.64 2.77 23.87
CA PRO A 727 24.31 2.19 25.02
C PRO A 727 25.67 1.63 24.60
N ILE A 728 26.44 1.16 25.58
CA ILE A 728 27.68 0.46 25.30
C ILE A 728 27.37 -0.84 24.56
N VAL A 729 28.03 -1.04 23.43
CA VAL A 729 28.05 -2.31 22.70
C VAL A 729 29.39 -2.99 22.93
N SER A 730 29.44 -4.31 22.76
CA SER A 730 30.64 -5.14 22.87
C SER A 730 30.80 -6.00 21.61
N PRO A 731 32.03 -6.33 21.20
CA PRO A 731 32.28 -7.13 20.00
C PRO A 731 31.86 -8.59 20.20
N ASN A 732 31.59 -9.30 19.11
CA ASN A 732 31.43 -10.75 19.17
C ASN A 732 32.78 -11.37 19.61
N PRO A 733 32.78 -12.26 20.62
CA PRO A 733 34.02 -12.82 21.17
C PRO A 733 34.79 -13.69 20.18
N MET A 734 34.14 -14.24 19.16
CA MET A 734 34.76 -15.08 18.13
C MET A 734 35.11 -14.33 16.86
N PHE A 735 34.28 -13.37 16.45
CA PHE A 735 34.34 -12.75 15.12
C PHE A 735 34.69 -11.26 15.13
N GLY A 736 34.71 -10.60 16.30
CA GLY A 736 34.97 -9.17 16.43
C GLY A 736 33.74 -8.30 16.16
N TRP A 737 33.97 -7.08 15.65
CA TRP A 737 32.91 -6.05 15.52
C TRP A 737 32.01 -6.19 14.29
N GLY A 738 32.53 -6.71 13.18
CA GLY A 738 31.79 -6.77 11.93
C GLY A 738 31.60 -5.38 11.29
N HIS A 739 30.36 -5.00 10.98
CA HIS A 739 29.97 -3.70 10.42
C HIS A 739 28.70 -3.17 11.07
N LEU A 740 28.51 -1.85 11.02
CA LEU A 740 27.27 -1.16 11.36
C LEU A 740 26.45 -0.92 10.10
N ASP A 741 25.21 -1.38 10.10
CA ASP A 741 24.30 -1.27 8.96
C ASP A 741 22.82 -1.34 9.40
N GLY A 742 21.86 -0.98 8.54
CA GLY A 742 20.44 -1.02 8.90
C GLY A 742 19.49 -0.40 7.87
N PHE A 743 18.27 -0.04 8.31
CA PHE A 743 17.26 0.61 7.46
C PHE A 743 17.04 2.06 7.88
N VAL A 744 17.19 2.97 6.92
CA VAL A 744 17.21 4.42 7.14
C VAL A 744 16.32 5.10 6.10
N GLN A 745 15.42 5.96 6.57
CA GLN A 745 14.66 6.83 5.69
C GLN A 745 15.28 8.23 5.71
N GLN A 746 15.73 8.68 4.54
CA GLN A 746 16.29 10.02 4.37
C GLN A 746 15.51 10.76 3.27
N PRO A 747 14.38 11.40 3.63
CA PRO A 747 13.63 12.27 2.74
C PRO A 747 14.50 13.44 2.21
N ASP A 748 14.01 14.12 1.18
CA ASP A 748 14.70 15.29 0.64
C ASP A 748 14.82 16.39 1.69
N ASN A 749 15.91 17.17 1.60
CA ASN A 749 16.28 18.22 2.58
C ASN A 749 16.59 17.70 3.99
N THR A 750 16.81 16.40 4.16
CA THR A 750 17.28 15.78 5.41
C THR A 750 18.64 15.08 5.22
N SER A 751 19.36 14.88 6.32
CA SER A 751 20.62 14.12 6.32
C SER A 751 20.81 13.37 7.63
N ILE A 752 21.34 12.15 7.52
CA ILE A 752 21.75 11.34 8.66
C ILE A 752 23.14 10.75 8.49
N ARG A 753 23.96 10.88 9.54
CA ARG A 753 25.38 10.50 9.57
C ARG A 753 25.75 9.84 10.89
N PHE A 754 26.72 8.94 10.86
CA PHE A 754 27.09 8.12 12.01
C PHE A 754 28.54 8.35 12.45
N ASP A 755 28.75 8.36 13.76
CA ASP A 755 30.07 8.34 14.38
C ASP A 755 30.22 7.09 15.25
N ILE A 756 31.43 6.52 15.28
CA ILE A 756 31.80 5.47 16.25
C ILE A 756 32.65 6.11 17.34
N LEU A 757 32.22 5.90 18.59
CA LEU A 757 32.82 6.49 19.78
C LEU A 757 33.49 5.43 20.64
N ASP A 758 34.55 5.82 21.33
CA ASP A 758 35.15 5.05 22.41
C ASP A 758 34.27 5.08 23.68
N ILE A 759 34.70 4.35 24.73
CA ILE A 759 34.02 4.28 26.02
C ILE A 759 33.88 5.64 26.74
N ASN A 760 34.72 6.62 26.38
CA ASN A 760 34.75 7.97 26.95
C ASN A 760 33.99 9.00 26.08
N ASN A 761 33.24 8.56 25.07
CA ASN A 761 32.51 9.38 24.08
C ASN A 761 33.40 10.21 23.14
N ASN A 762 34.68 9.88 22.98
CA ASN A 762 35.53 10.48 21.97
C ASN A 762 35.31 9.79 20.62
N THR A 763 35.32 10.56 19.53
CA THR A 763 35.26 9.99 18.18
C THR A 763 36.55 9.25 17.85
N ILE A 764 36.43 8.10 17.19
CA ILE A 764 37.57 7.32 16.72
C ILE A 764 37.96 7.82 15.32
N ALA A 765 39.27 8.03 15.11
CA ALA A 765 39.79 8.50 13.83
C ALA A 765 39.37 7.56 12.68
N GLY A 766 38.87 8.14 11.59
CA GLY A 766 38.32 7.40 10.45
C GLY A 766 36.85 6.97 10.59
N TYR A 767 36.23 7.12 11.76
CA TYR A 767 34.84 6.73 12.03
C TYR A 767 33.96 7.91 12.43
N THR A 768 34.16 9.07 11.80
CA THR A 768 33.33 10.28 12.02
C THR A 768 32.62 10.64 10.71
N ASN A 769 31.37 11.08 10.81
CA ASN A 769 30.54 11.54 9.69
C ASN A 769 30.39 10.50 8.57
N GLN A 770 30.17 9.25 8.92
CA GLN A 770 30.08 8.12 7.99
C GLN A 770 28.63 7.87 7.54
N SER A 771 28.46 7.26 6.37
CA SER A 771 27.19 6.68 5.89
C SER A 771 27.25 5.16 5.95
N LEU A 772 26.09 4.52 6.15
CA LEU A 772 25.99 3.06 6.15
C LEU A 772 26.27 2.48 4.74
N PRO A 773 26.84 1.26 4.66
CA PRO A 773 27.35 0.44 5.78
C PRO A 773 28.74 0.88 6.23
N ILE A 774 29.07 0.70 7.52
CA ILE A 774 30.37 1.10 8.10
C ILE A 774 31.11 -0.15 8.60
N ASP A 775 32.19 -0.55 7.91
CA ASP A 775 33.02 -1.68 8.33
C ASP A 775 33.85 -1.31 9.56
N ILE A 776 33.66 -2.02 10.68
CA ILE A 776 34.34 -1.74 11.94
C ILE A 776 35.57 -2.64 12.05
N GLN A 777 36.69 -2.13 11.53
CA GLN A 777 37.99 -2.80 11.49
C GLN A 777 38.85 -2.51 12.73
N LEU A 778 38.23 -2.17 13.86
CA LEU A 778 38.91 -1.87 15.12
C LEU A 778 39.32 -3.16 15.85
N ASP A 779 40.42 -3.11 16.59
CA ASP A 779 40.87 -4.20 17.46
C ASP A 779 40.01 -4.26 18.74
N PRO A 780 39.19 -5.32 18.95
CA PRO A 780 38.46 -5.60 20.19
C PRO A 780 39.25 -5.51 21.49
N GLU A 781 40.56 -5.73 21.50
CA GLU A 781 41.35 -5.61 22.74
C GLU A 781 41.63 -4.16 23.10
N ILE A 782 41.87 -3.32 22.10
CA ILE A 782 42.11 -1.89 22.27
C ILE A 782 40.78 -1.16 22.47
N TYR A 783 39.75 -1.60 21.73
CA TYR A 783 38.39 -1.09 21.78
C TYR A 783 37.41 -2.21 22.18
N PRO A 784 37.38 -2.61 23.46
CA PRO A 784 36.50 -3.67 23.95
C PRO A 784 35.03 -3.25 24.03
N ASN A 785 34.77 -1.94 23.96
CA ASN A 785 33.46 -1.34 24.08
C ASN A 785 33.38 -0.12 23.18
N LEU A 786 32.27 0.03 22.46
CA LEU A 786 32.01 1.16 21.58
C LEU A 786 30.63 1.75 21.88
N ARG A 787 30.38 2.95 21.34
CA ARG A 787 29.05 3.52 21.18
C ARG A 787 28.87 4.01 19.75
N ILE A 788 27.63 4.02 19.30
CA ILE A 788 27.22 4.54 18.01
C ILE A 788 26.51 5.86 18.26
N ARG A 789 26.89 6.92 17.55
CA ARG A 789 26.14 8.17 17.54
C ARG A 789 25.53 8.38 16.16
N ALA A 790 24.21 8.51 16.11
CA ALA A 790 23.50 8.95 14.92
C ALA A 790 23.25 10.47 15.03
N ASN A 791 23.67 11.21 14.02
CA ASN A 791 23.47 12.65 13.89
C ASN A 791 22.43 12.90 12.80
N LEU A 792 21.28 13.46 13.17
CA LEU A 792 20.14 13.74 12.30
C LEU A 792 20.03 15.24 12.07
N THR A 793 19.71 15.65 10.84
CA THR A 793 19.52 17.05 10.46
C THR A 793 18.42 17.20 9.41
N THR A 794 17.71 18.33 9.44
CA THR A 794 16.74 18.73 8.41
C THR A 794 16.84 20.22 8.12
N SER A 795 16.66 20.61 6.85
CA SER A 795 16.44 22.01 6.45
C SER A 795 14.97 22.30 6.12
N ASN A 796 14.08 21.31 6.26
CA ASN A 796 12.64 21.44 6.18
C ASN A 796 12.02 20.95 7.49
N GLU A 797 11.56 21.86 8.33
CA GLU A 797 11.05 21.55 9.67
C GLU A 797 9.81 20.63 9.67
N LEU A 798 9.13 20.45 8.53
CA LEU A 798 7.97 19.56 8.40
C LEU A 798 8.34 18.08 8.17
N VAL A 799 9.63 17.77 7.98
CA VAL A 799 10.12 16.43 7.62
C VAL A 799 11.35 16.06 8.45
N SER A 800 11.40 14.82 8.92
CA SER A 800 12.50 14.29 9.72
C SER A 800 13.14 13.08 9.03
N PRO A 801 14.48 12.95 9.02
CA PRO A 801 15.10 11.66 8.73
C PRO A 801 14.79 10.69 9.87
N SER A 802 14.71 9.40 9.56
CA SER A 802 14.43 8.39 10.56
C SER A 802 15.27 7.14 10.39
N ILE A 803 15.44 6.42 11.49
CA ILE A 803 16.08 5.11 11.53
C ILE A 803 15.07 4.11 12.04
N GLU A 804 14.77 3.12 11.21
CA GLU A 804 13.88 2.04 11.59
C GLU A 804 14.62 0.96 12.36
N PHE A 805 15.82 0.64 11.89
CA PHE A 805 16.59 -0.50 12.36
C PHE A 805 18.07 -0.20 12.21
N LEU A 806 18.89 -0.55 13.21
CA LEU A 806 20.34 -0.63 13.10
C LEU A 806 20.85 -1.93 13.68
N SER A 807 21.92 -2.45 13.13
CA SER A 807 22.65 -3.57 13.71
C SER A 807 24.15 -3.38 13.59
N ILE A 808 24.87 -3.81 14.62
CA ILE A 808 26.32 -3.99 14.59
C ILE A 808 26.61 -5.49 14.60
N GLY A 809 27.19 -6.00 13.52
CA GLY A 809 27.42 -7.42 13.34
C GLY A 809 27.76 -7.79 11.89
N PHE A 810 27.15 -8.86 11.37
CA PHE A 810 27.55 -9.46 10.09
C PHE A 810 26.46 -9.40 9.02
N SER A 811 25.27 -8.90 9.35
CA SER A 811 24.15 -8.76 8.43
C SER A 811 24.25 -7.47 7.62
N THR A 812 23.96 -7.56 6.33
CA THR A 812 24.01 -6.42 5.39
C THR A 812 22.60 -6.06 4.94
N TYR A 813 22.31 -4.76 4.83
CA TYR A 813 21.01 -4.23 4.46
C TYR A 813 21.11 -3.34 3.21
N PHE A 814 20.01 -3.21 2.49
CA PHE A 814 19.94 -2.34 1.33
C PHE A 814 18.54 -1.77 1.13
N ASP A 815 18.46 -0.46 1.01
CA ASP A 815 17.24 0.33 0.83
C ASP A 815 17.53 1.60 0.00
N ALA A 816 16.57 2.52 -0.07
CA ALA A 816 16.75 3.79 -0.78
C ALA A 816 17.90 4.64 -0.23
N TYR A 817 18.20 4.61 1.08
CA TYR A 817 19.34 5.32 1.67
C TYR A 817 20.67 4.78 1.14
N HIS A 818 20.81 3.46 1.04
CA HIS A 818 21.99 2.82 0.47
C HIS A 818 22.15 3.19 -1.00
N TYR A 819 21.07 3.16 -1.78
CA TYR A 819 21.09 3.59 -3.17
C TYR A 819 21.54 5.05 -3.35
N LYS A 820 21.14 5.96 -2.46
CA LYS A 820 21.60 7.37 -2.47
C LYS A 820 23.09 7.51 -2.12
N ASN A 821 23.61 6.67 -1.23
CA ASN A 821 24.98 6.80 -0.69
C ASN A 821 26.02 5.84 -1.28
N MET A 822 25.63 4.89 -2.14
CA MET A 822 26.55 3.91 -2.74
C MET A 822 27.51 4.48 -3.80
N ALA A 823 27.38 5.77 -4.18
CA ALA A 823 28.23 6.37 -5.19
C ALA A 823 29.71 6.39 -4.73
N ASN A 824 30.58 5.71 -5.49
CA ASN A 824 32.01 5.47 -5.21
C ASN A 824 32.31 4.43 -4.12
N ASP A 825 31.31 3.66 -3.68
CA ASP A 825 31.54 2.52 -2.79
C ASP A 825 31.75 1.24 -3.61
N SER A 826 32.94 0.65 -3.48
CA SER A 826 33.37 -0.54 -4.24
C SER A 826 32.58 -1.80 -3.90
N ARG A 827 31.78 -1.82 -2.82
CA ARG A 827 30.90 -2.95 -2.48
C ARG A 827 29.77 -3.12 -3.48
N TYR A 828 29.39 -2.06 -4.19
CA TYR A 828 28.28 -2.06 -5.13
C TYR A 828 28.79 -2.07 -6.56
N SER A 829 28.23 -2.95 -7.39
CA SER A 829 28.55 -3.03 -8.82
C SER A 829 27.35 -3.53 -9.63
N GLY A 830 27.43 -3.49 -10.96
CA GLY A 830 26.38 -4.02 -11.84
C GLY A 830 25.81 -2.99 -12.81
N SER A 831 24.60 -3.26 -13.30
CA SER A 831 23.89 -2.40 -14.26
C SER A 831 22.64 -1.84 -13.60
N TYR A 832 22.82 -0.76 -12.84
CA TYR A 832 21.77 -0.11 -12.05
C TYR A 832 21.46 1.32 -12.49
N SER A 833 21.94 1.76 -13.67
CA SER A 833 21.67 3.10 -14.22
C SER A 833 20.19 3.36 -14.56
N HIS A 834 19.37 2.31 -14.62
CA HIS A 834 17.93 2.40 -14.89
C HIS A 834 17.08 2.28 -13.62
N LEU A 835 17.70 2.22 -12.44
CA LEU A 835 17.00 2.32 -11.17
C LEU A 835 16.69 3.80 -10.88
N SER A 836 15.51 4.06 -10.34
CA SER A 836 15.08 5.38 -9.88
C SER A 836 14.40 5.27 -8.52
N LEU A 837 14.42 6.36 -7.76
CA LEU A 837 13.71 6.45 -6.49
C LEU A 837 12.36 7.12 -6.67
N ASN A 838 11.35 6.60 -5.99
CA ASN A 838 10.08 7.27 -5.75
C ASN A 838 9.73 7.13 -4.26
N GLY A 839 10.03 8.18 -3.47
CA GLY A 839 10.10 8.07 -2.02
C GLY A 839 11.14 7.03 -1.59
N ASP A 840 10.72 6.06 -0.79
CA ASP A 840 11.55 4.94 -0.31
C ASP A 840 11.55 3.73 -1.28
N ASN A 841 10.77 3.78 -2.37
CA ASN A 841 10.72 2.69 -3.34
C ASN A 841 11.87 2.81 -4.35
N ILE A 842 12.56 1.70 -4.58
CA ILE A 842 13.51 1.55 -5.68
C ILE A 842 12.77 0.90 -6.85
N PHE A 843 12.67 1.62 -7.95
CA PHE A 843 11.95 1.20 -9.16
C PHE A 843 12.90 0.94 -10.33
N ALA A 844 12.63 -0.09 -11.12
CA ALA A 844 13.37 -0.40 -12.34
C ALA A 844 12.63 0.06 -13.61
N ASN A 845 13.15 1.11 -14.25
CA ASN A 845 12.63 1.58 -15.55
C ASN A 845 12.97 0.63 -16.71
N GLN A 846 14.04 -0.15 -16.55
CA GLN A 846 14.47 -1.21 -17.45
C GLN A 846 15.07 -2.35 -16.62
N VAL A 847 15.25 -3.53 -17.23
CA VAL A 847 15.90 -4.66 -16.57
C VAL A 847 17.25 -4.21 -16.01
N SER A 848 17.40 -4.34 -14.70
CA SER A 848 18.55 -3.85 -13.94
C SER A 848 19.03 -4.92 -12.99
N TYR A 849 20.33 -4.94 -12.71
CA TYR A 849 20.87 -5.78 -11.65
C TYR A 849 21.90 -5.02 -10.83
N LEU A 850 21.82 -5.22 -9.52
CA LEU A 850 22.73 -4.71 -8.52
C LEU A 850 23.45 -5.88 -7.88
N ARG A 851 24.77 -5.80 -7.78
CA ARG A 851 25.60 -6.73 -7.02
C ARG A 851 26.09 -6.04 -5.76
N ILE A 852 25.92 -6.71 -4.63
CA ILE A 852 26.36 -6.30 -3.31
C ILE A 852 27.41 -7.30 -2.86
N GLN A 853 28.64 -6.84 -2.66
CA GLN A 853 29.71 -7.64 -2.06
C GLN A 853 29.58 -7.55 -0.53
N THR A 854 29.16 -8.65 0.11
CA THR A 854 28.94 -8.68 1.57
C THR A 854 30.25 -8.73 2.34
N THR A 855 30.31 -8.06 3.48
CA THR A 855 31.48 -8.04 4.38
C THR A 855 31.18 -8.86 5.63
N SER A 856 30.94 -10.16 5.45
CA SER A 856 30.42 -11.00 6.53
C SER A 856 31.39 -11.31 7.66
N PHE A 857 32.69 -11.04 7.54
CA PHE A 857 33.75 -11.19 8.55
C PHE A 857 33.76 -12.49 9.40
N CYS A 858 32.94 -13.47 9.05
CA CYS A 858 32.75 -14.77 9.68
C CYS A 858 32.60 -15.82 8.55
N PRO A 859 32.95 -17.09 8.80
CA PRO A 859 32.70 -18.19 7.88
C PRO A 859 31.23 -18.52 7.87
N GLN A 860 30.75 -18.82 6.68
CA GLN A 860 29.33 -19.04 6.45
C GLN A 860 29.07 -20.47 5.99
N ILE A 861 28.04 -21.10 6.53
CA ILE A 861 27.51 -22.40 6.04
C ILE A 861 26.20 -22.24 5.24
N GLY A 862 25.71 -21.01 5.18
CA GLY A 862 24.49 -20.61 4.49
C GLY A 862 24.20 -19.14 4.75
N THR A 863 23.09 -18.67 4.20
CA THR A 863 22.60 -17.31 4.38
C THR A 863 21.08 -17.29 4.26
N GLN A 864 20.45 -16.33 4.91
CA GLN A 864 19.04 -16.01 4.73
C GLN A 864 18.95 -14.62 4.09
N MET A 865 18.26 -14.54 2.96
CA MET A 865 17.99 -13.27 2.28
C MET A 865 16.51 -12.95 2.41
N SER A 866 16.18 -11.69 2.70
CA SER A 866 14.81 -11.23 2.74
C SER A 866 14.61 -9.95 1.94
N SER A 867 13.40 -9.76 1.42
CA SER A 867 13.03 -8.58 0.65
C SER A 867 11.57 -8.19 0.87
N VAL A 868 11.27 -6.88 0.85
CA VAL A 868 9.91 -6.33 0.88
C VAL A 868 9.61 -5.66 -0.46
N GLY A 869 8.58 -6.14 -1.18
CA GLY A 869 8.16 -5.59 -2.47
C GLY A 869 7.84 -6.66 -3.52
N ASP A 870 8.00 -6.32 -4.79
CA ASP A 870 7.77 -7.25 -5.89
C ASP A 870 8.70 -8.46 -5.84
N ASN A 871 8.33 -9.52 -6.57
CA ASN A 871 9.13 -10.73 -6.65
C ASN A 871 10.42 -10.51 -7.47
N ILE A 872 11.44 -9.97 -6.81
CA ILE A 872 12.77 -9.78 -7.37
C ILE A 872 13.58 -11.08 -7.35
N SER A 873 14.50 -11.23 -8.30
CA SER A 873 15.38 -12.40 -8.37
C SER A 873 16.64 -12.16 -7.55
N LEU A 874 16.92 -13.09 -6.62
CA LEU A 874 18.07 -13.05 -5.73
C LEU A 874 19.00 -14.23 -6.04
N TYR A 875 20.30 -13.95 -6.05
CA TYR A 875 21.34 -14.94 -6.31
C TYR A 875 22.51 -14.75 -5.33
N SER A 876 23.00 -15.87 -4.79
CA SER A 876 24.25 -15.96 -4.02
C SER A 876 25.34 -16.58 -4.88
N SER A 877 26.56 -16.05 -4.79
CA SER A 877 27.73 -16.63 -5.45
C SER A 877 28.26 -17.87 -4.74
N GLN A 878 27.97 -18.03 -3.44
CA GLN A 878 28.50 -19.10 -2.59
C GLN A 878 27.50 -20.22 -2.30
N PHE A 879 26.19 -19.92 -2.30
CA PHE A 879 25.17 -20.82 -1.80
C PHE A 879 24.07 -21.13 -2.81
N GLY A 880 23.54 -22.35 -2.76
CA GLY A 880 22.36 -22.75 -3.51
C GLY A 880 21.08 -22.40 -2.76
N LEU A 881 20.02 -22.05 -3.50
CA LEU A 881 18.70 -21.83 -2.91
C LEU A 881 18.16 -23.16 -2.35
N ASP A 882 17.83 -23.17 -1.07
CA ASP A 882 17.31 -24.33 -0.35
C ASP A 882 15.79 -24.25 -0.20
N SER A 883 15.28 -23.12 0.30
CA SER A 883 13.84 -22.89 0.46
C SER A 883 13.45 -21.42 0.29
N THR A 884 12.17 -21.18 0.00
CA THR A 884 11.57 -19.84 -0.07
C THR A 884 10.17 -19.86 0.51
N TYR A 885 9.78 -18.79 1.21
CA TYR A 885 8.42 -18.61 1.69
C TYR A 885 8.05 -17.11 1.70
N PHE A 886 6.75 -16.84 1.72
CA PHE A 886 6.18 -15.52 1.93
C PHE A 886 5.59 -15.46 3.32
N ASP A 887 5.80 -14.33 3.99
CA ASP A 887 5.19 -14.08 5.28
C ASP A 887 3.72 -13.66 5.08
N THR A 888 2.84 -14.14 5.94
CA THR A 888 1.40 -13.86 5.86
C THR A 888 0.99 -12.61 6.64
N GLU A 889 1.83 -12.14 7.56
CA GLU A 889 1.58 -10.96 8.39
C GLU A 889 2.09 -9.68 7.72
N ILE A 890 3.25 -9.76 7.06
CA ILE A 890 3.84 -8.62 6.34
C ILE A 890 3.60 -8.78 4.83
N SER A 891 2.74 -7.91 4.29
CA SER A 891 2.42 -7.89 2.86
C SER A 891 3.69 -7.78 2.00
N ASN A 892 3.81 -8.66 1.00
CA ASN A 892 4.93 -8.70 0.06
C ASN A 892 6.31 -8.88 0.71
N PHE A 893 6.38 -9.46 1.92
CA PHE A 893 7.64 -9.86 2.53
C PHE A 893 8.00 -11.29 2.14
N ARG A 894 9.21 -11.46 1.63
CA ARG A 894 9.72 -12.74 1.14
C ARG A 894 11.03 -13.09 1.83
N VAL A 895 11.18 -14.36 2.19
CA VAL A 895 12.40 -14.92 2.75
C VAL A 895 12.89 -16.08 1.89
N LEU A 896 14.20 -16.13 1.64
CA LEU A 896 14.90 -17.18 0.91
C LEU A 896 16.05 -17.69 1.78
N ASN A 897 16.06 -18.99 2.04
CA ASN A 897 17.18 -19.64 2.71
C ASN A 897 18.10 -20.25 1.65
N PHE A 898 19.38 -19.93 1.75
CA PHE A 898 20.43 -20.50 0.92
C PHE A 898 21.38 -21.31 1.80
N SER A 899 21.77 -22.49 1.32
CA SER A 899 22.58 -23.45 2.06
C SER A 899 23.56 -24.15 1.13
N ASN A 900 24.65 -24.64 1.71
CA ASN A 900 25.58 -25.56 1.05
C ASN A 900 25.68 -26.89 1.83
N ASN A 901 24.56 -27.38 2.37
CA ASN A 901 24.49 -28.62 3.15
C ASN A 901 25.51 -28.66 4.31
N GLN A 902 25.57 -27.58 5.09
CA GLN A 902 26.52 -27.42 6.22
C GLN A 902 28.01 -27.44 5.83
N GLN A 903 28.32 -27.37 4.53
CA GLN A 903 29.68 -27.11 4.08
C GLN A 903 29.95 -25.61 4.17
N ILE A 904 31.16 -25.26 4.58
CA ILE A 904 31.55 -23.87 4.59
C ILE A 904 31.57 -23.29 3.16
N SER A 905 31.39 -21.99 3.07
CA SER A 905 31.76 -21.15 1.93
C SER A 905 33.27 -21.14 1.66
N SER A 906 33.63 -21.12 0.38
CA SER A 906 35.00 -20.93 -0.11
C SER A 906 35.50 -19.49 -0.02
N SER A 907 34.65 -18.56 0.44
CA SER A 907 34.94 -17.13 0.64
C SER A 907 34.34 -16.63 1.97
N LEU A 908 34.99 -15.67 2.63
CA LEU A 908 34.42 -14.94 3.78
C LEU A 908 33.42 -13.85 3.35
N THR A 909 33.24 -13.67 2.04
CA THR A 909 32.34 -12.69 1.43
C THR A 909 31.46 -13.40 0.40
N ASP A 910 30.24 -12.91 0.21
CA ASP A 910 29.34 -13.36 -0.84
C ASP A 910 29.06 -12.21 -1.81
N SER A 911 29.00 -12.51 -3.11
CA SER A 911 28.53 -11.57 -4.12
C SER A 911 27.05 -11.83 -4.37
N VAL A 912 26.19 -11.01 -3.76
CA VAL A 912 24.74 -11.13 -3.85
C VAL A 912 24.24 -10.31 -5.03
N GLN A 913 23.50 -10.92 -5.95
CA GLN A 913 22.90 -10.21 -7.08
C GLN A 913 21.39 -10.08 -6.90
N LEU A 914 20.91 -8.84 -6.90
CA LEU A 914 19.50 -8.46 -6.99
C LEU A 914 19.18 -8.12 -8.44
N THR A 915 18.19 -8.78 -9.04
CA THR A 915 17.76 -8.52 -10.43
C THR A 915 16.30 -8.12 -10.45
N LEU A 916 16.04 -6.95 -11.04
CA LEU A 916 14.71 -6.36 -11.20
C LEU A 916 14.33 -6.34 -12.68
N LEU A 917 13.11 -6.77 -12.98
CA LEU A 917 12.49 -6.60 -14.29
C LEU A 917 11.89 -5.20 -14.42
N THR A 918 11.63 -4.78 -15.65
CA THR A 918 10.96 -3.51 -15.93
C THR A 918 9.62 -3.41 -15.20
N GLY A 919 9.41 -2.31 -14.48
CA GLY A 919 8.19 -2.08 -13.71
C GLY A 919 8.23 -2.60 -12.27
N GLN A 920 9.23 -3.43 -11.92
CA GLN A 920 9.33 -3.96 -10.55
C GLN A 920 9.86 -2.91 -9.57
N LYS A 921 9.36 -2.97 -8.34
CA LYS A 921 9.81 -2.17 -7.20
C LYS A 921 10.02 -2.99 -5.93
N PHE A 922 10.96 -2.56 -5.10
CA PHE A 922 11.12 -3.05 -3.73
C PHE A 922 11.56 -1.91 -2.81
N THR A 923 11.37 -2.08 -1.51
CA THR A 923 11.73 -1.07 -0.49
C THR A 923 12.93 -1.49 0.34
N LYS A 924 13.02 -2.77 0.70
CA LYS A 924 14.03 -3.29 1.63
C LYS A 924 14.59 -4.61 1.17
N PHE A 925 15.88 -4.81 1.38
CA PHE A 925 16.59 -6.06 1.23
C PHE A 925 17.52 -6.28 2.43
N ALA A 926 17.61 -7.52 2.91
CA ALA A 926 18.56 -7.90 3.95
C ALA A 926 19.25 -9.23 3.63
N TYR A 927 20.52 -9.33 4.00
CA TYR A 927 21.36 -10.52 3.93
C TYR A 927 21.84 -10.88 5.33
N HIS A 928 21.44 -12.06 5.81
CA HIS A 928 21.77 -12.59 7.13
C HIS A 928 22.66 -13.82 6.99
N PRO A 929 23.98 -13.69 7.20
CA PRO A 929 24.87 -14.84 7.11
C PRO A 929 24.65 -15.83 8.26
N ILE A 930 24.73 -17.12 7.97
CA ILE A 930 24.76 -18.16 9.00
C ILE A 930 26.22 -18.42 9.35
N CYS A 931 26.75 -17.66 10.31
CA CYS A 931 28.13 -17.82 10.77
C CYS A 931 28.35 -19.19 11.40
N ALA A 932 29.57 -19.72 11.30
CA ALA A 932 29.88 -21.07 11.75
C ALA A 932 31.13 -21.18 12.64
N LYS A 933 31.09 -22.13 13.57
CA LYS A 933 32.19 -22.51 14.48
C LYS A 933 32.77 -23.88 14.12
N SER A 934 34.07 -24.03 14.38
CA SER A 934 34.86 -25.23 14.10
C SER A 934 34.65 -26.32 15.17
N PRO A 935 34.88 -27.61 14.83
CA PRO A 935 35.00 -28.67 15.82
C PRO A 935 36.23 -28.53 16.71
N ILE A 936 36.09 -28.87 18.00
CA ILE A 936 37.18 -28.87 18.99
C ILE A 936 37.56 -30.31 19.29
N SER A 937 38.85 -30.64 19.15
CA SER A 937 39.43 -31.95 19.48
C SER A 937 38.63 -33.17 19.00
N PRO A 938 38.24 -33.27 17.71
CA PRO A 938 37.53 -34.44 17.19
C PRO A 938 38.33 -35.73 17.35
N GLU A 939 37.62 -36.82 17.63
CA GLU A 939 38.17 -38.17 17.73
C GLU A 939 37.30 -39.17 16.97
N VAL A 940 37.93 -40.09 16.24
CA VAL A 940 37.28 -41.25 15.62
C VAL A 940 37.90 -42.50 16.22
N THR A 941 37.05 -43.37 16.77
CA THR A 941 37.46 -44.64 17.39
C THR A 941 36.93 -45.84 16.60
N LEU A 942 37.60 -46.97 16.72
CA LEU A 942 37.25 -48.23 16.06
C LEU A 942 37.02 -49.33 17.12
N GLY A 943 35.87 -50.01 17.01
CA GLY A 943 35.51 -51.19 17.78
C GLY A 943 35.18 -50.92 19.27
N ASN A 944 34.71 -51.97 19.96
CA ASN A 944 34.27 -51.90 21.36
C ASN A 944 35.39 -51.60 22.37
N GLN A 945 36.66 -51.61 21.94
CA GLN A 945 37.80 -51.21 22.76
C GLN A 945 38.15 -49.72 22.63
N ASN A 946 37.35 -48.94 21.89
CA ASN A 946 37.58 -47.52 21.62
C ASN A 946 39.00 -47.22 21.13
N GLN A 947 39.50 -48.03 20.18
CA GLN A 947 40.83 -47.79 19.63
C GLN A 947 40.77 -46.52 18.77
N SER A 948 41.42 -45.44 19.22
CA SER A 948 41.50 -44.19 18.45
C SER A 948 42.21 -44.44 17.12
N ILE A 949 41.51 -44.21 16.01
CA ILE A 949 42.06 -44.26 14.64
C ILE A 949 42.30 -42.87 14.07
N PHE A 950 41.69 -41.84 14.65
CA PHE A 950 42.00 -40.44 14.39
C PHE A 950 41.75 -39.64 15.66
N SER A 951 42.68 -38.76 16.03
CA SER A 951 42.49 -37.82 17.14
C SER A 951 43.13 -36.48 16.83
N TRP A 952 42.50 -35.42 17.31
CA TRP A 952 43.00 -34.06 17.26
C TRP A 952 43.00 -33.46 18.68
N PRO A 953 43.98 -32.63 19.06
CA PRO A 953 45.12 -32.13 18.28
C PRO A 953 46.21 -33.20 18.04
N VAL A 954 46.93 -33.06 16.94
CA VAL A 954 48.21 -33.76 16.72
C VAL A 954 49.37 -32.88 17.19
N THR A 955 50.57 -33.45 17.34
CA THR A 955 51.76 -32.69 17.77
C THR A 955 51.95 -31.45 16.89
N ASN A 956 52.06 -30.27 17.51
CA ASN A 956 52.21 -28.97 16.86
C ASN A 956 50.97 -28.44 16.10
N SER A 957 49.78 -28.99 16.33
CA SER A 957 48.49 -28.43 15.89
C SER A 957 47.77 -27.66 16.99
N GLY A 958 46.91 -26.71 16.60
CA GLY A 958 45.94 -26.07 17.51
C GLY A 958 44.84 -27.03 17.95
N LYS A 959 43.99 -26.62 18.91
CA LYS A 959 42.88 -27.45 19.44
C LYS A 959 41.69 -27.57 18.50
N GLU A 960 41.51 -26.59 17.63
CA GLU A 960 40.41 -26.55 16.68
C GLU A 960 40.79 -27.29 15.39
N PHE A 961 39.86 -28.05 14.83
CA PHE A 961 40.06 -28.83 13.61
C PHE A 961 39.40 -28.13 12.42
N GLY A 962 40.18 -27.75 11.41
CA GLY A 962 39.66 -26.98 10.25
C GLY A 962 39.88 -25.47 10.32
N ILE A 963 40.72 -24.97 11.23
CA ILE A 963 40.94 -23.54 11.50
C ILE A 963 42.26 -23.34 12.27
N THR A 964 42.89 -22.18 12.09
CA THR A 964 44.07 -21.73 12.84
C THR A 964 43.73 -20.47 13.61
N THR A 965 43.99 -20.43 14.90
CA THR A 965 43.56 -19.32 15.78
C THR A 965 44.71 -18.47 16.34
N GLU A 966 45.95 -18.79 15.97
CA GLU A 966 47.16 -18.16 16.48
C GLU A 966 48.25 -18.08 15.40
N PHE A 967 49.11 -17.06 15.47
CA PHE A 967 50.34 -17.04 14.67
C PHE A 967 51.34 -18.03 15.26
N SER A 968 52.11 -18.73 14.41
CA SER A 968 53.18 -19.58 14.92
C SER A 968 54.37 -18.76 15.40
N SER A 969 54.67 -17.67 14.69
CA SER A 969 55.70 -16.69 15.03
C SER A 969 55.56 -15.45 14.17
N ILE A 970 55.96 -14.28 14.70
CA ILE A 970 56.26 -13.12 13.88
C ILE A 970 57.69 -12.68 14.15
N THR A 971 58.52 -12.73 13.12
CA THR A 971 59.95 -12.38 13.21
C THR A 971 60.20 -11.05 12.54
N SER A 972 60.84 -10.13 13.28
CA SER A 972 61.38 -8.88 12.74
C SER A 972 62.83 -8.74 13.17
N ASN A 973 63.72 -8.43 12.22
CA ASN A 973 65.14 -8.17 12.48
C ASN A 973 65.88 -9.31 13.21
N GLY A 974 65.47 -10.56 12.97
CA GLY A 974 66.03 -11.76 13.62
C GLY A 974 65.50 -12.04 15.03
N ILE A 975 64.59 -11.22 15.56
CA ILE A 975 63.89 -11.44 16.83
C ILE A 975 62.53 -12.06 16.54
N THR A 976 62.31 -13.27 17.06
CA THR A 976 61.04 -14.00 16.92
C THR A 976 60.14 -13.70 18.12
N ASN A 977 58.96 -13.14 17.84
CA ASN A 977 57.90 -12.91 18.82
C ASN A 977 56.79 -13.94 18.61
N TYR A 978 56.12 -14.32 19.70
CA TYR A 978 55.02 -15.28 19.70
C TYR A 978 53.74 -14.57 20.11
N SER A 979 52.60 -15.05 19.62
CA SER A 979 51.29 -14.54 20.01
C SER A 979 51.10 -14.58 21.53
N ASN A 980 50.43 -13.55 22.06
CA ASN A 980 49.92 -13.58 23.42
C ASN A 980 48.75 -14.57 23.55
N VAL A 981 48.16 -14.67 24.75
CA VAL A 981 47.02 -15.57 25.03
C VAL A 981 45.80 -15.32 24.14
N ASN A 982 45.72 -14.15 23.52
CA ASN A 982 44.62 -13.68 22.70
C ASN A 982 45.02 -13.56 21.22
N GLY A 983 46.17 -14.12 20.81
CA GLY A 983 46.62 -14.13 19.42
C GLY A 983 47.44 -12.91 18.96
N ALA A 984 47.58 -11.87 19.79
CA ALA A 984 48.22 -10.59 19.40
C ALA A 984 49.75 -10.65 19.41
N VAL A 985 50.37 -9.92 18.50
CA VAL A 985 51.81 -9.59 18.54
C VAL A 985 52.00 -8.12 18.23
N GLU A 986 52.70 -7.40 19.11
CA GLU A 986 53.02 -5.98 18.95
C GLU A 986 54.51 -5.80 18.72
N LEU A 987 54.86 -4.99 17.72
CA LEU A 987 56.23 -4.78 17.24
C LEU A 987 56.52 -3.29 17.08
N GLU A 988 57.70 -2.86 17.53
CA GLU A 988 58.31 -1.60 17.13
C GLU A 988 59.10 -1.82 15.85
N LEU A 989 58.69 -1.18 14.76
CA LEU A 989 59.23 -1.35 13.42
C LEU A 989 59.96 -0.10 12.95
N LEU A 990 61.16 -0.30 12.40
CA LEU A 990 61.98 0.76 11.83
C LEU A 990 61.92 0.73 10.30
N ASP A 991 62.12 1.89 9.68
CA ASP A 991 62.17 2.02 8.23
C ASP A 991 63.13 1.02 7.56
N GLY A 992 62.67 0.37 6.49
CA GLY A 992 63.43 -0.63 5.75
C GLY A 992 63.48 -2.04 6.36
N GLN A 993 62.84 -2.28 7.52
CA GLN A 993 62.75 -3.62 8.10
C GLN A 993 61.89 -4.57 7.27
N GLN A 994 62.16 -5.87 7.44
CA GLN A 994 61.34 -6.96 6.91
C GLN A 994 60.67 -7.68 8.09
N VAL A 995 59.37 -7.90 7.99
CA VAL A 995 58.57 -8.63 8.96
C VAL A 995 58.08 -9.92 8.33
N GLN A 996 58.42 -11.03 8.97
CA GLN A 996 58.00 -12.37 8.56
C GLN A 996 56.88 -12.83 9.50
N VAL A 997 55.67 -13.02 8.96
CA VAL A 997 54.50 -13.52 9.69
C VAL A 997 54.30 -14.99 9.33
N ASP A 998 54.54 -15.87 10.29
CA ASP A 998 54.37 -17.31 10.13
C ASP A 998 53.08 -17.80 10.81
N TYR A 999 52.37 -18.68 10.13
CA TYR A 999 51.20 -19.37 10.66
C TYR A 999 51.17 -20.82 10.16
N LYS A 1000 50.39 -21.68 10.84
CA LYS A 1000 50.30 -23.10 10.49
C LYS A 1000 49.00 -23.43 9.79
N MET A 1001 49.03 -24.42 8.90
CA MET A 1001 47.87 -24.89 8.15
C MET A 1001 48.01 -26.38 7.81
N LEU A 1002 46.92 -27.16 7.81
CA LEU A 1002 46.92 -28.50 7.22
C LEU A 1002 46.93 -28.40 5.69
N LEU A 1003 47.91 -28.99 5.01
CA LEU A 1003 48.03 -28.89 3.56
C LEU A 1003 48.31 -30.24 2.93
N SER A 1004 47.90 -30.41 1.68
CA SER A 1004 48.28 -31.56 0.87
C SER A 1004 49.70 -31.42 0.33
N VAL A 1005 50.39 -32.54 0.15
CA VAL A 1005 51.79 -32.61 -0.36
C VAL A 1005 51.93 -31.97 -1.75
N ASN A 1006 50.86 -32.01 -2.57
CA ASN A 1006 50.88 -31.47 -3.94
C ASN A 1006 50.53 -29.98 -4.00
N GLY A 1007 50.37 -29.29 -2.87
CA GLY A 1007 50.24 -27.84 -2.75
C GLY A 1007 48.95 -27.24 -3.30
N TYR A 1008 48.40 -27.73 -4.41
CA TYR A 1008 47.28 -27.11 -5.15
C TYR A 1008 46.53 -28.07 -6.12
N GLN A 1009 46.76 -29.39 -6.05
CA GLN A 1009 46.21 -30.33 -7.04
C GLN A 1009 45.49 -31.52 -6.36
N VAL A 1010 44.28 -31.29 -5.88
CA VAL A 1010 43.25 -32.34 -5.92
C VAL A 1010 42.42 -32.03 -7.17
N THR A 1011 42.56 -32.87 -8.19
CA THR A 1011 41.92 -32.67 -9.50
C THR A 1011 40.39 -32.69 -9.39
N GLY A 1012 39.77 -31.50 -9.53
CA GLY A 1012 38.33 -31.32 -9.79
C GLY A 1012 37.77 -30.10 -9.07
N ASN A 1013 37.65 -28.94 -9.73
CA ASN A 1013 36.85 -27.72 -9.40
C ASN A 1013 36.60 -27.32 -7.91
N GLN A 1014 37.35 -27.80 -6.93
CA GLN A 1014 37.08 -27.67 -5.49
C GLN A 1014 38.35 -27.22 -4.77
N ASN A 1015 38.85 -26.01 -5.06
CA ASN A 1015 39.84 -25.37 -4.19
C ASN A 1015 39.09 -24.85 -2.96
N ASN A 1016 38.95 -25.68 -1.93
CA ASN A 1016 38.15 -25.38 -0.73
C ASN A 1016 38.94 -24.69 0.39
N HIS A 1017 40.00 -23.95 0.05
CA HIS A 1017 40.82 -23.26 1.03
C HIS A 1017 40.61 -21.75 0.98
N LEU A 1018 40.41 -21.16 2.16
CA LEU A 1018 40.26 -19.71 2.35
C LEU A 1018 41.64 -19.07 2.59
N PRO A 1019 41.93 -17.88 2.03
CA PRO A 1019 43.12 -17.14 2.38
C PRO A 1019 43.09 -16.58 3.80
N THR A 1020 44.28 -16.37 4.35
CA THR A 1020 44.47 -15.91 5.73
C THR A 1020 44.12 -14.41 5.89
N SER A 1021 42.99 -14.03 6.53
CA SER A 1021 42.70 -12.65 7.05
C SER A 1021 43.04 -12.28 8.53
N PHE A 1022 43.84 -11.25 8.83
CA PHE A 1022 44.10 -10.74 10.20
C PHE A 1022 43.97 -9.21 10.28
N LEU A 1023 43.87 -8.65 11.49
CA LEU A 1023 43.89 -7.20 11.70
C LEU A 1023 45.30 -6.69 11.93
N ILE A 1024 45.62 -5.53 11.36
CA ILE A 1024 46.80 -4.74 11.69
C ILE A 1024 46.35 -3.39 12.23
N ASN A 1025 46.82 -3.03 13.42
CA ASN A 1025 46.79 -1.67 13.92
C ASN A 1025 48.18 -1.05 13.77
N LEU A 1026 48.28 0.06 13.03
CA LEU A 1026 49.50 0.78 12.76
C LEU A 1026 49.43 2.17 13.41
N VAL A 1027 50.40 2.47 14.26
CA VAL A 1027 50.63 3.80 14.84
C VAL A 1027 51.93 4.37 14.26
N SER A 1028 51.82 5.37 13.39
CA SER A 1028 52.96 5.99 12.72
C SER A 1028 53.73 6.90 13.68
N GLN A 1029 55.05 6.72 13.72
CA GLN A 1029 56.00 7.61 14.40
C GLN A 1029 56.73 8.53 13.41
N SER A 1030 56.46 8.38 12.12
CA SER A 1030 56.97 9.20 11.00
C SER A 1030 55.81 9.99 10.36
N SER A 1031 56.11 10.86 9.39
CA SER A 1031 55.06 11.59 8.64
C SER A 1031 54.12 10.65 7.89
N ILE A 1032 54.67 9.59 7.29
CA ILE A 1032 53.93 8.53 6.60
C ILE A 1032 54.66 7.23 6.93
N SER A 1033 53.90 6.22 7.34
CA SER A 1033 54.40 4.86 7.56
C SER A 1033 53.49 3.86 6.85
N SER A 1034 54.05 2.84 6.21
CA SER A 1034 53.27 1.80 5.54
C SER A 1034 53.91 0.41 5.66
N LEU A 1035 53.05 -0.60 5.60
CA LEU A 1035 53.43 -2.00 5.41
C LEU A 1035 52.98 -2.43 4.01
N SER A 1036 53.88 -3.07 3.27
CA SER A 1036 53.60 -3.62 1.94
C SER A 1036 54.04 -5.08 1.85
N HIS A 1037 53.45 -5.83 0.92
CA HIS A 1037 53.94 -7.18 0.61
C HIS A 1037 55.35 -7.11 0.02
N SER A 1038 56.31 -7.83 0.59
CA SER A 1038 57.71 -7.77 0.14
C SER A 1038 57.93 -8.30 -1.29
N THR A 1039 57.00 -9.11 -1.81
CA THR A 1039 57.10 -9.72 -3.14
C THR A 1039 56.41 -8.91 -4.23
N THR A 1040 55.20 -8.40 -3.97
CA THR A 1040 54.40 -7.64 -4.97
C THR A 1040 54.55 -6.13 -4.83
N ASN A 1041 55.10 -5.64 -3.71
CA ASN A 1041 55.12 -4.22 -3.32
C ASN A 1041 53.73 -3.59 -3.14
N ASP A 1042 52.67 -4.39 -3.08
CA ASP A 1042 51.32 -3.87 -2.82
C ASP A 1042 51.24 -3.35 -1.39
N VAL A 1043 50.76 -2.12 -1.22
CA VAL A 1043 50.57 -1.49 0.09
C VAL A 1043 49.37 -2.14 0.77
N ILE A 1044 49.61 -2.70 1.95
CA ILE A 1044 48.61 -3.37 2.76
C ILE A 1044 47.91 -2.36 3.66
N ILE A 1045 48.69 -1.50 4.32
CA ILE A 1045 48.21 -0.45 5.21
C ILE A 1045 49.19 0.71 5.19
N ALA A 1046 48.68 1.94 5.16
CA ALA A 1046 49.50 3.15 5.19
C ALA A 1046 48.83 4.21 6.04
N SER A 1047 49.62 4.88 6.88
CA SER A 1047 49.22 6.11 7.56
C SER A 1047 49.30 7.29 6.61
N THR A 1048 48.61 8.37 6.95
CA THR A 1048 48.77 9.67 6.28
C THR A 1048 49.16 10.73 7.30
N ASN A 1049 49.49 11.94 6.84
CA ASN A 1049 49.75 13.06 7.76
C ASN A 1049 48.52 13.42 8.61
N GLU A 1050 47.31 13.10 8.13
CA GLU A 1050 46.03 13.38 8.80
C GLU A 1050 45.58 12.20 9.68
N LEU A 1051 45.97 10.97 9.34
CA LEU A 1051 45.64 9.75 10.08
C LEU A 1051 46.92 9.01 10.47
N SER A 1052 47.47 9.35 11.64
CA SER A 1052 48.66 8.70 12.20
C SER A 1052 48.39 7.31 12.77
N VAL A 1053 47.13 7.00 13.09
CA VAL A 1053 46.68 5.68 13.54
C VAL A 1053 45.72 5.12 12.50
N VAL A 1054 46.03 3.95 11.96
CA VAL A 1054 45.23 3.28 10.94
C VAL A 1054 45.01 1.83 11.32
N HIS A 1055 43.79 1.35 11.10
CA HIS A 1055 43.40 -0.03 11.32
C HIS A 1055 42.98 -0.63 9.97
N SER A 1056 43.44 -1.84 9.67
CA SER A 1056 43.03 -2.52 8.46
C SER A 1056 42.95 -4.03 8.66
N ARG A 1057 41.95 -4.66 8.02
CA ARG A 1057 41.92 -6.11 7.85
C ARG A 1057 42.68 -6.50 6.59
N VAL A 1058 43.70 -7.31 6.78
CA VAL A 1058 44.61 -7.79 5.72
C VAL A 1058 44.23 -9.21 5.37
N VAL A 1059 44.02 -9.49 4.09
CA VAL A 1059 43.80 -10.84 3.56
C VAL A 1059 45.02 -11.25 2.74
N SER A 1060 45.58 -12.41 3.05
CA SER A 1060 46.69 -12.99 2.29
C SER A 1060 46.26 -13.24 0.83
N PRO A 1061 47.10 -12.92 -0.16
CA PRO A 1061 46.80 -13.16 -1.58
C PRO A 1061 46.78 -14.65 -1.95
N GLU A 1062 47.54 -15.47 -1.22
CA GLU A 1062 47.55 -16.93 -1.37
C GLU A 1062 47.14 -17.60 -0.06
N VAL A 1063 46.59 -18.81 -0.17
CA VAL A 1063 46.15 -19.63 0.97
C VAL A 1063 47.30 -19.91 1.95
N CYS A 1064 48.47 -20.28 1.43
CA CYS A 1064 49.65 -20.59 2.23
C CYS A 1064 50.92 -20.29 1.42
N PRO A 1065 51.38 -19.03 1.41
CA PRO A 1065 52.58 -18.64 0.68
C PRO A 1065 53.83 -19.26 1.31
N ASN A 1066 54.81 -19.63 0.48
CA ASN A 1066 56.12 -20.15 0.88
C ASN A 1066 56.09 -21.34 1.86
N PHE A 1067 55.14 -22.26 1.68
CA PHE A 1067 54.88 -23.31 2.65
C PHE A 1067 55.97 -24.37 2.76
N THR A 1068 56.19 -24.87 3.98
CA THR A 1068 57.08 -26.02 4.27
C THR A 1068 56.44 -26.97 5.27
N PHE A 1069 56.82 -28.25 5.30
CA PHE A 1069 56.36 -29.23 6.30
C PHE A 1069 57.47 -29.51 7.34
N PRO A 1070 57.72 -28.61 8.31
CA PRO A 1070 58.87 -28.73 9.21
C PRO A 1070 58.84 -29.97 10.10
N ASN A 1071 57.65 -30.55 10.34
CA ASN A 1071 57.46 -31.75 11.16
C ASN A 1071 57.14 -33.01 10.33
N GLY A 1072 57.34 -32.96 9.01
CA GLY A 1072 56.92 -34.02 8.09
C GLY A 1072 55.40 -34.07 7.87
N LEU A 1073 54.94 -35.16 7.28
CA LEU A 1073 53.54 -35.39 6.92
C LEU A 1073 52.80 -36.18 8.01
N ILE A 1074 51.53 -35.88 8.21
CA ILE A 1074 50.63 -36.61 9.11
C ILE A 1074 50.14 -37.90 8.43
N SER A 1075 49.92 -37.85 7.12
CA SER A 1075 49.53 -39.01 6.29
C SER A 1075 50.30 -39.01 4.96
N ASP A 1076 50.04 -40.00 4.10
CA ASP A 1076 50.72 -40.12 2.80
C ASP A 1076 50.49 -38.88 1.89
N ASP A 1077 49.39 -38.15 2.10
CA ASP A 1077 48.98 -37.02 1.25
C ASP A 1077 48.87 -35.66 1.97
N TYR A 1078 49.00 -35.60 3.32
CA TYR A 1078 48.76 -34.37 4.10
C TYR A 1078 49.74 -34.15 5.25
N GLY A 1079 50.03 -32.89 5.60
CA GLY A 1079 50.83 -32.50 6.77
C GLY A 1079 50.47 -31.12 7.33
N ILE A 1080 51.02 -30.76 8.50
CA ILE A 1080 50.93 -29.39 9.02
C ILE A 1080 52.05 -28.57 8.37
N ALA A 1081 51.66 -27.74 7.42
CA ALA A 1081 52.52 -26.77 6.78
C ALA A 1081 52.70 -25.53 7.65
N SER A 1082 53.89 -24.95 7.59
CA SER A 1082 54.20 -23.59 8.04
C SER A 1082 54.15 -22.67 6.83
N CYS A 1083 53.22 -21.71 6.84
CA CYS A 1083 53.02 -20.69 5.82
C CYS A 1083 53.69 -19.39 6.26
N THR A 1084 54.24 -18.62 5.31
CA THR A 1084 55.03 -17.42 5.62
C THR A 1084 54.65 -16.24 4.73
N ILE A 1085 54.20 -15.15 5.35
CA ILE A 1085 53.95 -13.86 4.70
C ILE A 1085 55.12 -12.92 5.01
N ASN A 1086 55.74 -12.37 3.96
CA ASN A 1086 56.82 -11.39 4.10
C ASN A 1086 56.28 -9.98 3.82
N LEU A 1087 56.51 -9.08 4.77
CA LEU A 1087 56.12 -7.67 4.72
C LEU A 1087 57.33 -6.75 4.78
N SER A 1088 57.32 -5.68 4.00
CA SER A 1088 58.30 -4.60 4.03
C SER A 1088 57.76 -3.37 4.75
N VAL A 1089 58.60 -2.80 5.61
CA VAL A 1089 58.28 -1.62 6.43
C VAL A 1089 58.84 -0.36 5.75
N SER A 1090 58.00 0.65 5.58
CA SER A 1090 58.40 2.01 5.21
C SER A 1090 57.99 2.97 6.32
N GLY A 1091 58.93 3.76 6.85
CA GLY A 1091 58.72 4.64 8.01
C GLY A 1091 58.77 3.92 9.36
N ASN A 1092 59.09 4.66 10.42
CA ASN A 1092 59.06 4.13 11.80
C ASN A 1092 57.62 4.09 12.32
N MET A 1093 57.22 2.94 12.88
CA MET A 1093 55.86 2.69 13.35
C MET A 1093 55.82 1.67 14.49
N THR A 1094 54.77 1.71 15.29
CA THR A 1094 54.34 0.58 16.12
C THR A 1094 53.26 -0.18 15.35
N ALA A 1095 53.43 -1.49 15.15
CA ALA A 1095 52.46 -2.33 14.47
C ALA A 1095 52.00 -3.47 15.38
N ARG A 1096 50.69 -3.58 15.59
CA ARG A 1096 50.05 -4.68 16.32
C ARG A 1096 49.29 -5.56 15.34
N PHE A 1097 49.70 -6.82 15.27
CA PHE A 1097 49.09 -7.87 14.47
C PHE A 1097 48.15 -8.67 15.37
N GLN A 1098 46.90 -8.78 14.97
CA GLN A 1098 45.87 -9.46 15.74
C GLN A 1098 45.13 -10.47 14.87
N ILE A 1099 45.21 -11.74 15.25
CA ILE A 1099 44.51 -12.84 14.60
C ILE A 1099 43.19 -13.09 15.33
N PHE A 1100 42.07 -12.74 14.67
CA PHE A 1100 40.76 -13.22 15.07
C PHE A 1100 40.50 -14.47 14.23
N ASN A 1101 40.76 -15.64 14.83
CA ASN A 1101 40.46 -16.97 14.31
C ASN A 1101 40.43 -17.10 12.78
N HIS A 1102 41.55 -17.48 12.17
CA HIS A 1102 41.62 -17.83 10.75
C HIS A 1102 40.96 -19.15 10.42
N TYR A 1103 39.82 -19.07 9.79
CA TYR A 1103 39.10 -20.17 9.15
C TYR A 1103 39.83 -20.71 7.93
N LEU A 1104 40.86 -21.51 8.18
CA LEU A 1104 41.56 -22.32 7.18
C LEU A 1104 40.84 -23.64 7.02
N LEU A 1105 39.80 -23.61 6.20
CA LEU A 1105 38.96 -24.76 5.98
C LEU A 1105 39.65 -25.86 5.16
N PHE A 1106 39.57 -27.05 5.74
CA PHE A 1106 39.97 -28.29 5.13
C PHE A 1106 38.70 -29.02 4.69
N LYS A 1107 38.55 -29.25 3.39
CA LYS A 1107 37.82 -30.42 2.90
C LYS A 1107 38.85 -31.42 2.41
N SER A 1108 39.68 -31.91 3.32
CA SER A 1108 40.66 -32.94 3.02
C SER A 1108 40.35 -34.16 3.86
N SER A 1109 39.94 -35.22 3.17
CA SER A 1109 39.98 -36.57 3.71
C SER A 1109 41.39 -36.93 4.12
N ILE A 1110 41.66 -37.02 5.42
CA ILE A 1110 42.87 -37.71 5.89
C ILE A 1110 42.61 -39.20 5.67
N ARG A 1111 43.21 -39.78 4.62
CA ARG A 1111 43.21 -41.24 4.44
C ARG A 1111 44.12 -41.85 5.48
N ASP A 1112 43.53 -42.55 6.44
CA ASP A 1112 44.30 -43.44 7.29
C ASP A 1112 44.35 -44.86 6.71
N ARG A 1113 45.47 -45.55 6.96
CA ARG A 1113 45.84 -46.82 6.30
C ARG A 1113 44.75 -47.89 6.41
N ALA A 1114 44.70 -48.79 5.43
CA ALA A 1114 43.85 -49.98 5.46
C ALA A 1114 44.02 -50.76 6.79
N PHE A 1115 42.96 -50.81 7.59
CA PHE A 1115 42.90 -51.63 8.79
C PHE A 1115 42.21 -52.97 8.46
N ASN A 1116 42.82 -54.09 8.84
CA ASN A 1116 42.17 -55.40 8.81
C ASN A 1116 41.46 -55.60 10.15
N VAL A 1117 40.14 -55.79 10.14
CA VAL A 1117 39.36 -56.11 11.34
C VAL A 1117 38.81 -57.53 11.15
N GLU A 1118 39.38 -58.50 11.87
CA GLU A 1118 38.80 -59.85 11.94
C GLU A 1118 37.58 -59.90 12.86
#